data_AF-A0AAV3R6D1-F1
#
_entry.id   AF-A0AAV3R6D1-F1
#
_cell.length_a   1.000
_cell.length_b   1.000
_cell.length_c   1.000
_cell.angle_alpha   90.00
_cell.angle_beta   90.00
_cell.angle_gamma   90.00
#
_symmetry.space_group_name_H-M   'P 1'
#
loop_
_entity.id
_entity.type
_entity.pdbx_description
1 polymer ?
#
loop_
_entity_poly.entity_id
_entity_poly.type
_entity_poly.pdbx_seq_one_letter_code
_entity_poly.pdbx_strand_id
1 'polypeptide(L)'
;MSSEDQNDAVLSDVEEEDEIPIEKFKQLLFQLDREKQARKSAEISKSELQVSFNRLKVLTHEAIKKRDEALKKVDKLNLELTETVNSRNEVVKKLDNVFLELTGTVKLKDEAVKKVDELSLELTETVWKVDKMSLELKETLEVKDEALKKVENLSLELSDVVKLRDEGVVEVRKELEDVMRGKELSRSEIGTAASMLVTGIDRISSRVGKYKNFGAGGLPRSGEFTRGLPAVTYGVITRMEEIVEELLRLVEGADKGRDEVREVLERSNYEIAIEVSRFEAVIGGLREEGERKDGEIERLEKGVEERDGRIAELEDEVTKLRNSEGEHESRTGSLQEKMDLERVLVIDQLDFVGKIHQQMLSVIKVVDPSKSSEMLESLFVAQETDVEGNIRASLAGLESIYELSRFIAEKTRDLVDENKREVKLLNETVAQLVKEKEQVGSLLRTAMSRRMSVGFSSKTNELFKVAENGLRDFGIDYKFSDDINKDRKRDLGGASTTEQQDNEVYALAGAIENIIKQSQLEIIELKHNVEELREESCLLKEQLETHAKELSQLKLRVKELEESERVANDNVEGLMLDIGAAEEEIERWKVAAQEEAAAGKAIEEEYTEQLAAVRLELEEANQAVIQCERKLKFKEGTAVAAMAARDAAENSLRLADMRSTRLREKVEELTHQIQERGSKETSTTGLSRSRYMCWPWEWLGLDFVGSHKQPQSQQESANEMELSEPLL
;
A
#
# COMPACT_ATOMS: atom_id res chain seq x y z
N MET A 1 75.71 -67.34 -36.80
CA MET A 1 75.67 -68.50 -37.72
C MET A 1 76.56 -68.09 -38.88
N SER A 2 77.84 -68.45 -38.82
CA SER A 2 78.38 -69.73 -39.34
C SER A 2 78.26 -69.74 -40.86
N SER A 3 79.28 -70.03 -41.64
CA SER A 3 80.61 -70.59 -41.38
C SER A 3 81.33 -70.66 -42.73
N GLU A 4 82.64 -70.85 -42.65
CA GLU A 4 83.48 -71.51 -43.66
C GLU A 4 83.72 -70.76 -44.98
N ASP A 5 84.89 -70.73 -45.60
CA ASP A 5 86.26 -71.21 -45.38
C ASP A 5 86.77 -71.54 -46.79
N GLN A 6 88.06 -71.28 -47.01
CA GLN A 6 88.94 -72.06 -47.88
C GLN A 6 88.67 -72.03 -49.39
N ASN A 7 89.62 -71.45 -50.13
CA ASN A 7 90.64 -72.29 -50.80
C ASN A 7 91.72 -71.41 -51.45
N ASP A 8 92.86 -71.42 -50.79
CA ASP A 8 94.18 -71.05 -51.30
C ASP A 8 94.82 -72.35 -51.76
N ALA A 9 95.14 -72.49 -53.06
CA ALA A 9 95.77 -73.68 -53.61
C ALA A 9 96.66 -73.35 -54.81
N VAL A 10 97.94 -73.15 -54.50
CA VAL A 10 99.13 -73.75 -55.13
C VAL A 10 99.15 -73.81 -56.66
N LEU A 11 99.96 -72.91 -57.25
CA LEU A 11 100.60 -73.08 -58.55
C LEU A 11 101.66 -74.19 -58.47
N SER A 12 101.54 -75.20 -59.34
CA SER A 12 102.62 -76.15 -59.67
C SER A 12 102.93 -76.04 -61.16
N ASP A 13 104.21 -75.81 -61.45
CA ASP A 13 104.83 -75.87 -62.78
C ASP A 13 104.57 -77.20 -63.49
N VAL A 14 104.13 -77.14 -64.75
CA VAL A 14 104.44 -78.11 -65.81
C VAL A 14 104.43 -77.35 -67.15
N GLU A 15 105.62 -77.18 -67.73
CA GLU A 15 105.82 -76.79 -69.13
C GLU A 15 105.27 -77.90 -70.03
N GLU A 16 104.51 -77.55 -71.08
CA GLU A 16 104.56 -78.27 -72.37
C GLU A 16 103.89 -77.40 -73.45
N GLU A 17 104.71 -76.94 -74.39
CA GLU A 17 104.33 -76.27 -75.62
C GLU A 17 103.67 -77.29 -76.58
N ASP A 18 102.42 -77.03 -76.96
CA ASP A 18 101.78 -77.68 -78.11
C ASP A 18 101.24 -76.61 -79.07
N GLU A 19 101.82 -76.57 -80.26
CA GLU A 19 101.43 -75.72 -81.38
C GLU A 19 99.94 -75.97 -81.75
N ILE A 20 99.09 -74.96 -81.56
CA ILE A 20 97.65 -75.07 -81.82
C ILE A 20 97.39 -75.13 -83.35
N PRO A 21 96.73 -76.19 -83.87
CA PRO A 21 96.39 -76.32 -85.29
C PRO A 21 95.42 -75.22 -85.77
N ILE A 22 95.67 -74.68 -86.97
CA ILE A 22 94.95 -73.55 -87.59
C ILE A 22 93.41 -73.71 -87.62
N GLU A 23 92.89 -74.93 -87.72
CA GLU A 23 91.45 -75.19 -87.70
C GLU A 23 90.81 -74.95 -86.31
N LYS A 24 91.53 -75.25 -85.21
CA LYS A 24 91.08 -74.89 -83.85
C LYS A 24 91.06 -73.37 -83.67
N PHE A 25 92.00 -72.65 -84.30
CA PHE A 25 92.04 -71.19 -84.27
C PHE A 25 90.82 -70.56 -84.97
N LYS A 26 90.39 -71.07 -86.13
CA LYS A 26 89.15 -70.61 -86.79
C LYS A 26 87.90 -70.91 -85.97
N GLN A 27 87.84 -72.07 -85.32
CA GLN A 27 86.73 -72.45 -84.45
C GLN A 27 86.66 -71.57 -83.19
N LEU A 28 87.82 -71.23 -82.62
CA LEU A 28 87.94 -70.27 -81.51
C LEU A 28 87.56 -68.86 -81.94
N LEU A 29 87.93 -68.41 -83.14
CA LEU A 29 87.47 -67.11 -83.67
C LEU A 29 85.95 -67.07 -83.84
N PHE A 30 85.34 -68.15 -84.35
CA PHE A 30 83.88 -68.23 -84.47
C PHE A 30 83.19 -68.26 -83.10
N GLN A 31 83.75 -68.97 -82.12
CA GLN A 31 83.26 -68.96 -80.74
C GLN A 31 83.42 -67.58 -80.09
N LEU A 32 84.54 -66.91 -80.31
CA LEU A 32 84.80 -65.56 -79.82
C LEU A 32 83.85 -64.53 -80.44
N ASP A 33 83.54 -64.64 -81.73
CA ASP A 33 82.57 -63.76 -82.38
C ASP A 33 81.13 -64.03 -81.91
N ARG A 34 80.76 -65.30 -81.72
CA ARG A 34 79.48 -65.66 -81.09
C ARG A 34 79.38 -65.15 -79.66
N GLU A 35 80.45 -65.23 -78.88
CA GLU A 35 80.53 -64.71 -77.52
C GLU A 35 80.46 -63.17 -77.52
N LYS A 36 81.19 -62.48 -78.40
CA LYS A 36 81.10 -61.02 -78.57
C LYS A 36 79.69 -60.60 -78.95
N GLN A 37 79.01 -61.34 -79.81
CA GLN A 37 77.63 -61.06 -80.19
C GLN A 37 76.66 -61.31 -79.02
N ALA A 38 76.87 -62.39 -78.24
CA ALA A 38 76.11 -62.68 -77.03
C ALA A 38 76.33 -61.61 -75.94
N ARG A 39 77.56 -61.14 -75.74
CA ARG A 39 77.89 -60.03 -74.84
C ARG A 39 77.23 -58.73 -75.28
N LYS A 40 77.27 -58.39 -76.57
CA LYS A 40 76.56 -57.23 -77.12
C LYS A 40 75.05 -57.34 -76.89
N SER A 41 74.43 -58.49 -77.14
CA SER A 41 73.01 -58.67 -76.85
C SER A 41 72.69 -58.58 -75.35
N ALA A 42 73.55 -59.14 -74.49
CA ALA A 42 73.38 -59.03 -73.04
C ALA A 42 73.55 -57.59 -72.54
N GLU A 43 74.47 -56.82 -73.13
CA GLU A 43 74.69 -55.41 -72.81
C GLU A 43 73.51 -54.54 -73.28
N ILE A 44 72.95 -54.82 -74.46
CA ILE A 44 71.72 -54.20 -74.95
C ILE A 44 70.55 -54.52 -74.00
N SER A 45 70.30 -55.79 -73.68
CA SER A 45 69.23 -56.18 -72.73
C SER A 45 69.44 -55.59 -71.34
N LYS A 46 70.67 -55.47 -70.86
CA LYS A 46 71.00 -54.78 -69.61
C LYS A 46 70.64 -53.30 -69.68
N SER A 47 70.94 -52.63 -70.79
CA SER A 47 70.58 -51.22 -71.00
C SER A 47 69.07 -51.00 -71.09
N GLU A 48 68.33 -51.89 -71.75
CA GLU A 48 66.87 -51.87 -71.83
C GLU A 48 66.22 -52.13 -70.46
N LEU A 49 66.74 -53.09 -69.70
CA LEU A 49 66.32 -53.33 -68.32
C LEU A 49 66.62 -52.13 -67.42
N GLN A 50 67.78 -51.48 -67.59
CA GLN A 50 68.10 -50.26 -66.84
C GLN A 50 67.13 -49.11 -67.18
N VAL A 51 66.77 -48.94 -68.45
CA VAL A 51 65.78 -47.94 -68.89
C VAL A 51 64.40 -48.25 -68.33
N SER A 52 63.94 -49.50 -68.40
CA SER A 52 62.63 -49.90 -67.84
C SER A 52 62.59 -49.78 -66.32
N PHE A 53 63.68 -50.14 -65.62
CA PHE A 53 63.82 -49.93 -64.18
C PHE A 53 63.79 -48.45 -63.80
N ASN A 54 64.50 -47.59 -64.54
CA ASN A 54 64.45 -46.14 -64.34
C ASN A 54 63.03 -45.59 -64.57
N ARG A 55 62.31 -46.06 -65.60
CA ARG A 55 60.92 -45.68 -65.86
C ARG A 55 60.00 -46.11 -64.72
N LEU A 56 60.14 -47.34 -64.22
CA LEU A 56 59.38 -47.84 -63.08
C LEU A 56 59.70 -47.04 -61.79
N LYS A 57 60.97 -46.65 -61.60
CA LYS A 57 61.37 -45.77 -60.50
C LYS A 57 60.67 -44.42 -60.58
N VAL A 58 60.59 -43.80 -61.76
CA VAL A 58 59.84 -42.54 -61.94
C VAL A 58 58.36 -42.73 -61.65
N LEU A 59 57.73 -43.77 -62.19
CA LEU A 59 56.30 -44.05 -61.95
C LEU A 59 55.98 -44.31 -60.47
N THR A 60 56.86 -45.01 -59.76
CA THR A 60 56.70 -45.23 -58.31
C THR A 60 56.85 -43.94 -57.51
N HIS A 61 57.79 -43.06 -57.87
CA HIS A 61 57.92 -41.75 -57.22
C HIS A 61 56.72 -40.84 -57.51
N GLU A 62 56.20 -40.85 -58.73
CA GLU A 62 54.97 -40.12 -59.09
C GLU A 62 53.75 -40.65 -58.34
N ALA A 63 53.61 -41.98 -58.19
CA ALA A 63 52.54 -42.59 -57.42
C ALA A 63 52.61 -42.21 -55.92
N ILE A 64 53.82 -42.23 -55.34
CA ILE A 64 54.05 -41.78 -53.96
C ILE A 64 53.68 -40.30 -53.82
N LYS A 65 54.13 -39.45 -54.75
CA LYS A 65 53.81 -38.01 -54.73
C LYS A 65 52.29 -37.77 -54.78
N LYS A 66 51.57 -38.45 -55.67
CA LYS A 66 50.10 -38.35 -55.76
C LYS A 66 49.40 -38.82 -54.48
N ARG A 67 49.87 -39.91 -53.86
CA ARG A 67 49.36 -40.39 -52.58
C ARG A 67 49.58 -39.37 -51.47
N ASP A 68 50.77 -38.79 -51.38
CA ASP A 68 51.09 -37.81 -50.34
C ASP A 68 50.31 -36.50 -50.54
N GLU A 69 50.07 -36.09 -51.79
CA GLU A 69 49.16 -34.99 -52.12
C GLU A 69 47.69 -35.29 -51.73
N ALA A 70 47.23 -36.53 -51.95
CA ALA A 70 45.90 -36.96 -51.51
C ALA A 70 45.78 -36.99 -49.99
N LEU A 71 46.81 -37.47 -49.27
CA LEU A 71 46.85 -37.47 -47.81
C LEU A 71 46.78 -36.04 -47.25
N LYS A 72 47.54 -35.10 -47.83
CA LYS A 72 47.45 -33.68 -47.44
C LYS A 72 46.05 -33.09 -47.63
N LYS A 73 45.34 -33.47 -48.70
CA LYS A 73 43.94 -33.05 -48.92
C LYS A 73 43.01 -33.65 -47.87
N VAL A 74 43.19 -34.93 -47.52
CA VAL A 74 42.41 -35.60 -46.47
C VAL A 74 42.66 -34.93 -45.11
N ASP A 75 43.90 -34.64 -44.76
CA ASP A 75 44.23 -33.95 -43.51
C ASP A 75 43.61 -32.56 -43.44
N LYS A 76 43.62 -31.82 -44.56
CA LYS A 76 42.95 -30.51 -44.66
C LYS A 76 41.44 -30.63 -44.47
N LEU A 77 40.79 -31.57 -45.14
CA LEU A 77 39.36 -31.80 -45.00
C LEU A 77 38.98 -32.26 -43.59
N ASN A 78 39.82 -33.08 -42.94
CA ASN A 78 39.62 -33.47 -41.55
C ASN A 78 39.72 -32.28 -40.61
N LEU A 79 40.67 -31.36 -40.84
CA LEU A 79 40.78 -30.13 -40.06
C LEU A 79 39.52 -29.26 -40.21
N GLU A 80 39.10 -29.00 -41.45
CA GLU A 80 37.86 -28.27 -41.74
C GLU A 80 36.63 -28.94 -41.09
N LEU A 81 36.55 -30.28 -41.15
CA LEU A 81 35.49 -31.03 -40.50
C LEU A 81 35.53 -30.87 -38.97
N THR A 82 36.70 -30.90 -38.33
CA THR A 82 36.80 -30.68 -36.88
C THR A 82 36.37 -29.27 -36.46
N GLU A 83 36.71 -28.25 -37.24
CA GLU A 83 36.30 -26.86 -36.99
C GLU A 83 34.78 -26.70 -37.12
N THR A 84 34.16 -27.30 -38.14
CA THR A 84 32.70 -27.29 -38.30
C THR A 84 31.98 -28.03 -37.17
N VAL A 85 32.52 -29.17 -36.71
CA VAL A 85 31.99 -29.90 -35.55
C VAL A 85 32.08 -29.08 -34.27
N ASN A 86 33.20 -28.39 -34.04
CA ASN A 86 33.37 -27.52 -32.89
C ASN A 86 32.37 -26.35 -32.92
N SER A 87 32.24 -25.69 -34.07
CA SER A 87 31.27 -24.61 -34.28
C SER A 87 29.83 -25.10 -34.03
N ARG A 88 29.47 -26.30 -34.50
CA ARG A 88 28.16 -26.92 -34.25
C ARG A 88 27.95 -27.19 -32.76
N ASN A 89 28.97 -27.70 -32.06
CA ASN A 89 28.88 -27.98 -30.63
C ASN A 89 28.69 -26.69 -29.81
N GLU A 90 29.29 -25.57 -30.23
CA GLU A 90 29.05 -24.27 -29.61
C GLU A 90 27.60 -23.79 -29.83
N VAL A 91 27.05 -23.96 -31.03
CA VAL A 91 25.64 -23.64 -31.31
C VAL A 91 24.70 -24.51 -30.48
N VAL A 92 24.98 -25.81 -30.34
CA VAL A 92 24.19 -26.71 -29.48
C VAL A 92 24.21 -26.25 -28.02
N LYS A 93 25.38 -25.86 -27.49
CA LYS A 93 25.47 -25.31 -26.13
C LYS A 93 24.64 -24.03 -25.96
N LYS A 94 24.64 -23.15 -26.96
CA LYS A 94 23.80 -21.94 -26.93
C LYS A 94 22.31 -22.30 -26.95
N LEU A 95 21.91 -23.28 -27.76
CA LEU A 95 20.53 -23.78 -27.79
C LEU A 95 20.10 -24.38 -26.45
N ASP A 96 20.96 -25.17 -25.80
CA ASP A 96 20.67 -25.75 -24.48
C ASP A 96 20.47 -24.67 -23.41
N ASN A 97 21.28 -23.60 -23.44
CA ASN A 97 21.11 -22.45 -22.55
C ASN A 97 19.78 -21.73 -22.78
N VAL A 98 19.43 -21.45 -24.04
CA VAL A 98 18.14 -20.83 -24.39
C VAL A 98 16.98 -21.73 -23.98
N PHE A 99 17.11 -23.05 -24.10
CA PHE A 99 16.10 -24.00 -23.65
C PHE A 99 15.91 -23.98 -22.13
N LEU A 100 17.01 -23.86 -21.37
CA LEU A 100 16.97 -23.69 -19.91
C LEU A 100 16.28 -22.38 -19.51
N GLU A 101 16.61 -21.27 -20.18
CA GLU A 101 15.95 -19.97 -19.96
C GLU A 101 14.45 -20.05 -20.27
N LEU A 102 14.07 -20.59 -21.43
CA LEU A 102 12.67 -20.80 -21.80
C LEU A 102 11.94 -21.66 -20.76
N THR A 103 12.55 -22.74 -20.30
CA THR A 103 11.97 -23.58 -19.24
C THR A 103 11.77 -22.80 -17.94
N GLY A 104 12.71 -21.91 -17.58
CA GLY A 104 12.56 -21.00 -16.46
C GLY A 104 11.39 -20.02 -16.64
N THR A 105 11.28 -19.39 -17.81
CA THR A 105 10.17 -18.47 -18.11
C THR A 105 8.80 -19.15 -18.09
N VAL A 106 8.71 -20.40 -18.55
CA VAL A 106 7.47 -21.19 -18.49
C VAL A 106 7.05 -21.45 -17.05
N LYS A 107 7.99 -21.79 -16.15
CA LYS A 107 7.68 -21.97 -14.73
C LYS A 107 7.17 -20.69 -14.07
N LEU A 108 7.81 -19.55 -14.36
CA LEU A 108 7.35 -18.26 -13.85
C LEU A 108 5.96 -17.90 -14.38
N LYS A 109 5.67 -18.22 -15.65
CA LYS A 109 4.32 -18.07 -16.22
C LYS A 109 3.31 -18.96 -15.52
N ASP A 110 3.63 -20.23 -15.26
CA ASP A 110 2.73 -21.15 -14.55
C ASP A 110 2.46 -20.70 -13.11
N GLU A 111 3.46 -20.15 -12.42
CA GLU A 111 3.30 -19.54 -11.10
C GLU A 111 2.42 -18.28 -11.14
N ALA A 112 2.58 -17.43 -12.15
CA ALA A 112 1.73 -16.27 -12.35
C ALA A 112 0.28 -16.66 -12.64
N VAL A 113 0.05 -17.68 -13.46
CA VAL A 113 -1.30 -18.21 -13.74
C VAL A 113 -1.97 -18.71 -12.47
N LYS A 114 -1.25 -19.45 -11.60
CA LYS A 114 -1.80 -19.90 -10.31
C LYS A 114 -2.25 -18.73 -9.42
N LYS A 115 -1.47 -17.66 -9.36
CA LYS A 115 -1.85 -16.45 -8.61
C LYS A 115 -3.09 -15.77 -9.19
N VAL A 116 -3.21 -15.75 -10.52
CA VAL A 116 -4.41 -15.21 -11.18
C VAL A 116 -5.63 -16.06 -10.85
N ASP A 117 -5.50 -17.39 -10.82
CA ASP A 117 -6.59 -18.29 -10.45
C ASP A 117 -7.00 -18.11 -8.97
N GLU A 118 -6.03 -17.93 -8.05
CA GLU A 118 -6.27 -17.62 -6.64
C GLU A 118 -7.01 -16.28 -6.47
N LEU A 119 -6.51 -15.21 -7.10
CA LEU A 119 -7.16 -13.89 -7.07
C LEU A 119 -8.56 -13.91 -7.72
N SER A 120 -8.75 -14.72 -8.77
CA SER A 120 -10.07 -14.91 -9.37
C SER A 120 -11.04 -15.56 -8.38
N LEU A 121 -10.57 -16.49 -7.54
CA LEU A 121 -11.41 -17.16 -6.55
C LEU A 121 -11.79 -16.22 -5.41
N GLU A 122 -10.83 -15.43 -4.92
CA GLU A 122 -11.09 -14.35 -3.94
C GLU A 122 -12.09 -13.31 -4.49
N LEU A 123 -11.93 -12.90 -5.75
CA LEU A 123 -12.85 -11.98 -6.41
C LEU A 123 -14.27 -12.57 -6.48
N THR A 124 -14.42 -13.85 -6.81
CA THR A 124 -15.76 -14.48 -6.82
C THR A 124 -16.40 -14.55 -5.44
N GLU A 125 -15.61 -14.74 -4.37
CA GLU A 125 -16.11 -14.72 -3.00
C GLU A 125 -16.57 -13.32 -2.57
N THR A 126 -15.78 -12.28 -2.90
CA THR A 126 -16.15 -10.89 -2.59
C THR A 126 -17.40 -10.46 -3.35
N VAL A 127 -17.54 -10.81 -4.63
CA VAL A 127 -18.75 -10.57 -5.41
C VAL A 127 -19.96 -11.25 -4.76
N TRP A 128 -19.83 -12.51 -4.31
CA TRP A 128 -20.90 -13.20 -3.60
C TRP A 128 -21.29 -12.51 -2.28
N LYS A 129 -20.31 -12.02 -1.50
CA LYS A 129 -20.56 -11.25 -0.27
C LYS A 129 -21.29 -9.94 -0.58
N VAL A 130 -20.90 -9.22 -1.62
CA VAL A 130 -21.57 -7.98 -2.05
C VAL A 130 -23.00 -8.25 -2.51
N ASP A 131 -23.24 -9.29 -3.29
CA ASP A 131 -24.59 -9.68 -3.72
C ASP A 131 -25.47 -10.02 -2.52
N LYS A 132 -24.93 -10.72 -1.52
CA LYS A 132 -25.62 -11.02 -0.26
C LYS A 132 -25.97 -9.73 0.50
N MET A 133 -25.02 -8.81 0.68
CA MET A 133 -25.26 -7.53 1.33
C MET A 133 -26.28 -6.67 0.56
N SER A 134 -26.25 -6.71 -0.77
CA SER A 134 -27.21 -6.01 -1.61
C SER A 134 -28.63 -6.56 -1.44
N LEU A 135 -28.76 -7.89 -1.23
CA LEU A 135 -30.05 -8.51 -0.94
C LEU A 135 -30.58 -8.09 0.44
N GLU A 136 -29.73 -8.12 1.47
CA GLU A 136 -30.08 -7.67 2.82
C GLU A 136 -30.49 -6.18 2.82
N LEU A 137 -29.76 -5.32 2.10
CA LEU A 137 -30.11 -3.90 1.96
C LEU A 137 -31.49 -3.71 1.31
N LYS A 138 -31.80 -4.51 0.28
CA LYS A 138 -33.10 -4.48 -0.38
C LYS A 138 -34.24 -4.88 0.57
N GLU A 139 -34.05 -5.92 1.37
CA GLU A 139 -35.03 -6.33 2.38
C GLU A 139 -35.24 -5.23 3.44
N THR A 140 -34.17 -4.57 3.90
CA THR A 140 -34.30 -3.45 4.86
C THR A 140 -35.04 -2.25 4.28
N LEU A 141 -34.86 -1.96 2.99
CA LEU A 141 -35.61 -0.92 2.28
C LEU A 141 -37.09 -1.27 2.19
N GLU A 142 -37.44 -2.51 1.86
CA GLU A 142 -38.83 -2.97 1.82
C GLU A 142 -39.51 -2.84 3.20
N VAL A 143 -38.82 -3.22 4.28
CA VAL A 143 -39.33 -3.04 5.66
C VAL A 143 -39.51 -1.56 6.00
N LYS A 144 -38.57 -0.70 5.60
CA LYS A 144 -38.66 0.75 5.82
C LYS A 144 -39.84 1.36 5.07
N ASP A 145 -40.05 0.98 3.81
CA ASP A 145 -41.18 1.44 3.00
C ASP A 145 -42.53 1.01 3.62
N GLU A 146 -42.59 -0.18 4.19
CA GLU A 146 -43.80 -0.66 4.88
C GLU A 146 -44.03 0.06 6.22
N ALA A 147 -42.97 0.40 6.95
CA ALA A 147 -43.06 1.26 8.14
C ALA A 147 -43.53 2.67 7.79
N LEU A 148 -43.03 3.25 6.69
CA LEU A 148 -43.46 4.57 6.21
C LEU A 148 -44.94 4.58 5.85
N LYS A 149 -45.45 3.56 5.16
CA LYS A 149 -46.89 3.40 4.87
C LYS A 149 -47.72 3.33 6.16
N LYS A 150 -47.24 2.64 7.21
CA LYS A 150 -47.93 2.60 8.50
C LYS A 150 -47.95 3.95 9.19
N VAL A 151 -46.84 4.70 9.16
CA VAL A 151 -46.77 6.06 9.72
C VAL A 151 -47.71 7.01 8.98
N GLU A 152 -47.78 6.92 7.65
CA GLU A 152 -48.72 7.72 6.84
C GLU A 152 -50.17 7.42 7.22
N ASN A 153 -50.54 6.14 7.36
CA ASN A 153 -51.87 5.74 7.81
C ASN A 153 -52.19 6.26 9.23
N LEU A 154 -51.27 6.13 10.18
CA LEU A 154 -51.45 6.65 11.55
C LEU A 154 -51.58 8.18 11.56
N SER A 155 -50.86 8.87 10.68
CA SER A 155 -50.99 10.33 10.53
C SER A 155 -52.37 10.72 10.00
N LEU A 156 -52.95 9.94 9.08
CA LEU A 156 -54.32 10.14 8.59
C LEU A 156 -55.35 9.89 9.71
N GLU A 157 -55.22 8.80 10.46
CA GLU A 157 -56.08 8.50 11.61
C GLU A 157 -56.00 9.60 12.68
N LEU A 158 -54.79 10.10 12.99
CA LEU A 158 -54.60 11.21 13.93
C LEU A 158 -55.27 12.48 13.43
N SER A 159 -55.19 12.77 12.12
CA SER A 159 -55.89 13.92 11.53
C SER A 159 -57.40 13.81 11.69
N ASP A 160 -57.97 12.61 11.58
CA ASP A 160 -59.41 12.40 11.72
C ASP A 160 -59.84 12.48 13.20
N VAL A 161 -59.05 11.96 14.14
CA VAL A 161 -59.28 12.16 15.58
C VAL A 161 -59.22 13.63 15.96
N VAL A 162 -58.28 14.40 15.38
CA VAL A 162 -58.20 15.85 15.59
C VAL A 162 -59.46 16.55 15.10
N LYS A 163 -59.98 16.20 13.91
CA LYS A 163 -61.25 16.75 13.41
C LYS A 163 -62.40 16.44 14.36
N LEU A 164 -62.52 15.19 14.81
CA LEU A 164 -63.58 14.78 15.75
C LEU A 164 -63.48 15.50 17.10
N ARG A 165 -62.27 15.69 17.62
CA ARG A 165 -62.03 16.48 18.84
C ARG A 165 -62.45 17.93 18.64
N ASP A 166 -62.06 18.54 17.53
CA ASP A 166 -62.36 19.95 17.25
C ASP A 166 -63.89 20.15 17.07
N GLU A 167 -64.58 19.20 16.44
CA GLU A 167 -66.05 19.17 16.38
C GLU A 167 -66.68 19.03 17.78
N GLY A 168 -66.19 18.12 18.62
CA GLY A 168 -66.65 17.94 20.00
C GLY A 168 -66.42 19.18 20.87
N VAL A 169 -65.30 19.89 20.69
CA VAL A 169 -65.03 21.16 21.40
C VAL A 169 -66.02 22.25 20.98
N VAL A 170 -66.40 22.31 19.70
CA VAL A 170 -67.44 23.24 19.22
C VAL A 170 -68.80 22.92 19.85
N GLU A 171 -69.15 21.64 19.96
CA GLU A 171 -70.41 21.21 20.55
C GLU A 171 -70.47 21.50 22.06
N VAL A 172 -69.42 21.18 22.83
CA VAL A 172 -69.30 21.52 24.26
C VAL A 172 -69.36 23.02 24.48
N ARG A 173 -68.73 23.83 23.61
CA ARG A 173 -68.82 25.30 23.68
C ARG A 173 -70.27 25.77 23.53
N LYS A 174 -71.02 25.17 22.61
CA LYS A 174 -72.43 25.51 22.37
C LYS A 174 -73.30 25.12 23.57
N GLU A 175 -73.10 23.95 24.13
CA GLU A 175 -73.78 23.53 25.37
C GLU A 175 -73.48 24.49 26.54
N LEU A 176 -72.23 24.94 26.68
CA LEU A 176 -71.85 25.92 27.70
C LEU A 176 -72.56 27.27 27.49
N GLU A 177 -72.65 27.76 26.26
CA GLU A 177 -73.40 28.98 25.93
C GLU A 177 -74.91 28.85 26.24
N ASP A 178 -75.50 27.67 25.99
CA ASP A 178 -76.89 27.38 26.31
C ASP A 178 -77.14 27.33 27.83
N VAL A 179 -76.24 26.68 28.58
CA VAL A 179 -76.26 26.67 30.05
C VAL A 179 -76.08 28.08 30.61
N MET A 180 -75.20 28.89 30.03
CA MET A 180 -75.02 30.30 30.42
C MET A 180 -76.30 31.12 30.20
N ARG A 181 -76.99 30.93 29.06
CA ARG A 181 -78.30 31.56 28.82
C ARG A 181 -79.34 31.12 29.83
N GLY A 182 -79.41 29.82 30.13
CA GLY A 182 -80.31 29.28 31.15
C GLY A 182 -80.04 29.89 32.53
N LYS A 183 -78.76 29.99 32.92
CA LYS A 183 -78.35 30.62 34.18
C LYS A 183 -78.73 32.10 34.25
N GLU A 184 -78.57 32.85 33.16
CA GLU A 184 -78.92 34.28 33.13
C GLU A 184 -80.45 34.47 33.21
N LEU A 185 -81.23 33.59 32.57
CA LEU A 185 -82.70 33.55 32.71
C LEU A 185 -83.10 33.26 34.15
N SER A 186 -82.59 32.20 34.77
CA SER A 186 -82.87 31.89 36.18
C SER A 186 -82.40 33.00 37.13
N ARG A 187 -81.26 33.64 36.86
CA ARG A 187 -80.79 34.80 37.64
C ARG A 187 -81.74 35.99 37.52
N SER A 188 -82.29 36.24 36.33
CA SER A 188 -83.28 37.28 36.11
C SER A 188 -84.62 36.97 36.80
N GLU A 189 -85.04 35.71 36.83
CA GLU A 189 -86.23 35.24 37.55
C GLU A 189 -86.05 35.37 39.06
N ILE A 190 -84.90 34.95 39.60
CA ILE A 190 -84.54 35.13 41.01
C ILE A 190 -84.48 36.61 41.38
N GLY A 191 -83.90 37.46 40.51
CA GLY A 191 -83.89 38.91 40.71
C GLY A 191 -85.30 39.50 40.76
N THR A 192 -86.19 39.00 39.91
CA THR A 192 -87.61 39.41 39.87
C THR A 192 -88.35 38.91 41.13
N ALA A 193 -88.14 37.66 41.53
CA ALA A 193 -88.73 37.07 42.74
C ALA A 193 -88.22 37.76 44.02
N ALA A 194 -86.92 38.07 44.10
CA ALA A 194 -86.34 38.83 45.20
C ALA A 194 -86.91 40.26 45.25
N SER A 195 -87.07 40.93 44.10
CA SER A 195 -87.74 42.23 44.03
C SER A 195 -89.20 42.17 44.49
N MET A 196 -89.93 41.12 44.10
CA MET A 196 -91.30 40.86 44.57
C MET A 196 -91.37 40.58 46.09
N LEU A 197 -90.40 39.85 46.64
CA LEU A 197 -90.31 39.60 48.08
C LEU A 197 -89.99 40.87 48.87
N VAL A 198 -89.06 41.70 48.41
CA VAL A 198 -88.74 42.99 49.04
C VAL A 198 -89.95 43.93 49.00
N THR A 199 -90.63 44.05 47.86
CA THR A 199 -91.89 44.83 47.78
C THR A 199 -93.02 44.23 48.62
N GLY A 200 -93.06 42.91 48.78
CA GLY A 200 -93.95 42.20 49.70
C GLY A 200 -93.66 42.55 51.16
N ILE A 201 -92.38 42.52 51.55
CA ILE A 201 -91.90 42.90 52.89
C ILE A 201 -92.20 44.38 53.15
N ASP A 202 -92.01 45.29 52.19
CA ASP A 202 -92.34 46.71 52.37
C ASP A 202 -93.86 46.94 52.54
N ARG A 203 -94.69 46.16 51.83
CA ARG A 203 -96.16 46.18 51.98
C ARG A 203 -96.62 45.58 53.31
N ILE A 204 -95.98 44.51 53.79
CA ILE A 204 -96.26 43.91 55.09
C ILE A 204 -95.76 44.83 56.20
N SER A 205 -94.54 45.36 56.10
CA SER A 205 -93.92 46.28 57.05
C SER A 205 -94.73 47.59 57.16
N SER A 206 -95.25 48.13 56.06
CA SER A 206 -96.15 49.29 56.08
C SER A 206 -97.56 48.99 56.65
N ARG A 207 -98.02 47.72 56.62
CA ARG A 207 -99.25 47.28 57.31
C ARG A 207 -99.01 46.97 58.78
N VAL A 208 -97.90 46.32 59.14
CA VAL A 208 -97.49 45.99 60.52
C VAL A 208 -97.11 47.26 61.28
N GLY A 209 -96.55 48.26 60.60
CA GLY A 209 -96.34 49.61 61.14
C GLY A 209 -97.63 50.29 61.60
N LYS A 210 -98.81 49.87 61.12
CA LYS A 210 -100.12 50.36 61.59
C LYS A 210 -100.64 49.67 62.86
N TYR A 211 -100.00 48.60 63.34
CA TYR A 211 -100.41 47.82 64.53
C TYR A 211 -99.49 48.00 65.76
N LYS A 212 -98.63 49.03 65.76
CA LYS A 212 -97.74 49.28 66.90
C LYS A 212 -98.51 49.95 68.04
N ASN A 213 -99.16 49.16 68.89
CA ASN A 213 -99.50 49.46 70.29
C ASN A 213 -100.02 48.18 71.00
N PHE A 214 -99.11 47.26 71.32
CA PHE A 214 -99.29 46.33 72.44
C PHE A 214 -98.05 46.41 73.33
N GLY A 215 -97.94 47.52 74.05
CA GLY A 215 -97.15 47.61 75.26
C GLY A 215 -98.09 47.48 76.46
N ALA A 216 -97.71 46.62 77.41
CA ALA A 216 -98.28 46.46 78.75
C ALA A 216 -99.68 45.81 78.87
N GLY A 217 -99.70 44.57 79.39
CA GLY A 217 -100.91 43.91 79.89
C GLY A 217 -100.81 42.39 79.83
N GLY A 218 -100.52 41.75 80.95
CA GLY A 218 -100.07 40.36 81.05
C GLY A 218 -101.11 39.25 80.85
N LEU A 219 -100.60 38.02 80.90
CA LEU A 219 -101.35 36.75 80.87
C LEU A 219 -102.42 36.69 81.98
N PRO A 220 -103.62 36.14 81.72
CA PRO A 220 -104.59 35.90 82.76
C PRO A 220 -104.17 34.69 83.61
N ARG A 221 -103.91 34.95 84.89
CA ARG A 221 -103.96 33.96 85.96
C ARG A 221 -105.41 33.87 86.46
N SER A 222 -105.96 32.65 86.55
CA SER A 222 -107.15 32.37 87.36
C SER A 222 -106.86 31.18 88.27
N GLY A 223 -107.11 31.39 89.57
CA GLY A 223 -106.88 30.42 90.63
C GLY A 223 -108.03 29.43 90.83
N GLU A 224 -107.84 28.62 91.87
CA GLU A 224 -108.71 27.57 92.40
C GLU A 224 -108.58 26.19 91.75
N PHE A 225 -107.54 25.43 92.14
CA PHE A 225 -107.65 24.03 92.61
C PHE A 225 -106.35 23.66 93.33
N THR A 226 -106.38 23.75 94.65
CA THR A 226 -105.31 23.30 95.54
C THR A 226 -105.29 21.76 95.57
N ARG A 227 -104.10 21.17 95.33
CA ARG A 227 -103.71 19.80 95.71
C ARG A 227 -104.67 18.67 95.28
N GLY A 228 -104.44 18.15 94.08
CA GLY A 228 -104.83 16.80 93.70
C GLY A 228 -103.63 16.07 93.12
N LEU A 229 -103.47 14.79 93.47
CA LEU A 229 -102.55 13.85 92.83
C LEU A 229 -102.44 14.03 91.30
N PRO A 230 -103.53 14.36 90.54
CA PRO A 230 -103.48 14.58 89.09
C PRO A 230 -102.53 15.69 88.59
N ALA A 231 -102.38 16.81 89.31
CA ALA A 231 -101.50 17.90 88.90
C ALA A 231 -100.02 17.57 89.15
N VAL A 232 -99.75 16.81 90.22
CA VAL A 232 -98.41 16.28 90.50
C VAL A 232 -98.06 15.18 89.51
N THR A 233 -98.98 14.27 89.18
CA THR A 233 -98.76 13.27 88.14
C THR A 233 -98.57 13.92 86.78
N TYR A 234 -99.35 14.95 86.43
CA TYR A 234 -99.15 15.70 85.20
C TYR A 234 -97.77 16.37 85.17
N GLY A 235 -97.37 17.12 86.19
CA GLY A 235 -96.05 17.76 86.24
C GLY A 235 -94.86 16.78 86.34
N VAL A 236 -95.06 15.56 86.86
CA VAL A 236 -94.05 14.49 86.81
C VAL A 236 -93.99 13.89 85.40
N ILE A 237 -95.14 13.66 84.74
CA ILE A 237 -95.21 13.19 83.35
C ILE A 237 -94.59 14.21 82.41
N THR A 238 -94.93 15.49 82.51
CA THR A 238 -94.37 16.54 81.65
C THR A 238 -92.86 16.68 81.84
N ARG A 239 -92.35 16.64 83.09
CA ARG A 239 -90.90 16.65 83.30
C ARG A 239 -90.23 15.36 82.81
N MET A 240 -90.90 14.22 82.93
CA MET A 240 -90.39 12.95 82.39
C MET A 240 -90.35 12.98 80.87
N GLU A 241 -91.35 13.56 80.21
CA GLU A 241 -91.38 13.79 78.77
C GLU A 241 -90.29 14.77 78.34
N GLU A 242 -90.12 15.90 79.04
CA GLU A 242 -89.04 16.86 78.79
C GLU A 242 -87.65 16.22 78.95
N ILE A 243 -87.44 15.40 80.00
CA ILE A 243 -86.18 14.68 80.20
C ILE A 243 -85.97 13.62 79.10
N VAL A 244 -87.03 12.91 78.70
CA VAL A 244 -86.94 11.94 77.60
C VAL A 244 -86.63 12.65 76.28
N GLU A 245 -87.23 13.80 76.00
CA GLU A 245 -86.90 14.63 74.83
C GLU A 245 -85.46 15.15 74.88
N GLU A 246 -84.96 15.61 76.04
CA GLU A 246 -83.57 16.01 76.20
C GLU A 246 -82.61 14.83 75.99
N LEU A 247 -82.92 13.66 76.54
CA LEU A 247 -82.14 12.44 76.35
C LEU A 247 -82.15 11.98 74.89
N LEU A 248 -83.30 12.01 74.22
CA LEU A 248 -83.41 11.71 72.79
C LEU A 248 -82.59 12.69 71.97
N ARG A 249 -82.65 13.99 72.29
CA ARG A 249 -81.86 15.02 71.61
C ARG A 249 -80.36 14.84 71.80
N LEU A 250 -79.93 14.42 72.99
CA LEU A 250 -78.53 14.10 73.28
C LEU A 250 -78.07 12.84 72.52
N VAL A 251 -78.91 11.80 72.45
CA VAL A 251 -78.63 10.58 71.69
C VAL A 251 -78.55 10.89 70.19
N GLU A 252 -79.53 11.60 69.64
CA GLU A 252 -79.52 12.03 68.23
C GLU A 252 -78.32 12.93 67.90
N GLY A 253 -77.92 13.82 68.81
CA GLY A 253 -76.72 14.64 68.64
C GLY A 253 -75.44 13.80 68.61
N ALA A 254 -75.35 12.78 69.47
CA ALA A 254 -74.23 11.84 69.49
C ALA A 254 -74.21 10.91 68.27
N ASP A 255 -75.38 10.48 67.78
CA ASP A 255 -75.52 9.71 66.53
C ASP A 255 -75.07 10.53 65.32
N LYS A 256 -75.56 11.77 65.19
CA LYS A 256 -75.12 12.69 64.13
C LYS A 256 -73.62 12.94 64.16
N GLY A 257 -73.05 13.19 65.34
CA GLY A 257 -71.59 13.37 65.48
C GLY A 257 -70.79 12.11 65.10
N ARG A 258 -71.30 10.90 65.38
CA ARG A 258 -70.68 9.65 64.92
C ARG A 258 -70.78 9.46 63.41
N ASP A 259 -71.93 9.78 62.83
CA ASP A 259 -72.15 9.66 61.39
C ASP A 259 -71.32 10.69 60.61
N GLU A 260 -71.18 11.93 61.11
CA GLU A 260 -70.28 12.95 60.55
C GLU A 260 -68.81 12.49 60.55
N VAL A 261 -68.34 11.89 61.66
CA VAL A 261 -66.99 11.32 61.72
C VAL A 261 -66.82 10.16 60.74
N ARG A 262 -67.84 9.30 60.58
CA ARG A 262 -67.82 8.21 59.60
C ARG A 262 -67.74 8.74 58.18
N GLU A 263 -68.53 9.76 57.82
CA GLU A 263 -68.47 10.36 56.49
C GLU A 263 -67.13 11.05 56.21
N VAL A 264 -66.52 11.72 57.19
CA VAL A 264 -65.17 12.31 57.04
C VAL A 264 -64.14 11.21 56.82
N LEU A 265 -64.22 10.11 57.58
CA LEU A 265 -63.34 8.96 57.41
C LEU A 265 -63.53 8.31 56.03
N GLU A 266 -64.76 8.14 55.57
CA GLU A 266 -65.08 7.59 54.25
C GLU A 266 -64.53 8.48 53.13
N ARG A 267 -64.72 9.81 53.20
CA ARG A 267 -64.11 10.75 52.23
C ARG A 267 -62.59 10.64 52.20
N SER A 268 -61.95 10.61 53.38
CA SER A 268 -60.50 10.45 53.48
C SER A 268 -60.03 9.10 52.92
N ASN A 269 -60.75 8.01 53.17
CA ASN A 269 -60.44 6.70 52.60
C ASN A 269 -60.55 6.69 51.07
N TYR A 270 -61.56 7.35 50.49
CA TYR A 270 -61.66 7.50 49.03
C TYR A 270 -60.51 8.33 48.45
N GLU A 271 -60.11 9.41 49.13
CA GLU A 271 -58.99 10.24 48.70
C GLU A 271 -57.67 9.47 48.72
N ILE A 272 -57.40 8.73 49.80
CA ILE A 272 -56.24 7.83 49.90
C ILE A 272 -56.28 6.77 48.78
N ALA A 273 -57.43 6.17 48.49
CA ALA A 273 -57.53 5.18 47.42
C ALA A 273 -57.19 5.76 46.05
N ILE A 274 -57.63 6.98 45.75
CA ILE A 274 -57.30 7.68 44.50
C ILE A 274 -55.80 7.97 44.42
N GLU A 275 -55.20 8.45 45.50
CA GLU A 275 -53.76 8.71 45.57
C GLU A 275 -52.95 7.43 45.38
N VAL A 276 -53.33 6.34 46.06
CA VAL A 276 -52.68 5.03 45.92
C VAL A 276 -52.78 4.53 44.48
N SER A 277 -53.96 4.59 43.85
CA SER A 277 -54.11 4.20 42.43
C SER A 277 -53.26 5.07 41.50
N ARG A 278 -53.12 6.37 41.79
CA ARG A 278 -52.23 7.25 41.02
C ARG A 278 -50.76 6.86 41.20
N PHE A 279 -50.33 6.55 42.42
CA PHE A 279 -48.95 6.10 42.67
C PHE A 279 -48.67 4.74 42.01
N GLU A 280 -49.61 3.80 42.07
CA GLU A 280 -49.50 2.51 41.40
C GLU A 280 -49.38 2.66 39.89
N ALA A 281 -50.14 3.58 39.27
CA ALA A 281 -50.01 3.87 37.85
C ALA A 281 -48.63 4.46 37.49
N VAL A 282 -48.10 5.37 38.31
CA VAL A 282 -46.76 5.94 38.12
C VAL A 282 -45.68 4.86 38.31
N ILE A 283 -45.79 4.00 39.32
CA ILE A 283 -44.87 2.90 39.56
C ILE A 283 -44.93 1.88 38.41
N GLY A 284 -46.12 1.59 37.89
CA GLY A 284 -46.32 0.74 36.70
C GLY A 284 -45.61 1.30 35.47
N GLY A 285 -45.82 2.58 35.16
CA GLY A 285 -45.15 3.25 34.05
C GLY A 285 -43.63 3.31 34.20
N LEU A 286 -43.12 3.58 35.41
CA LEU A 286 -41.67 3.56 35.67
C LEU A 286 -41.08 2.15 35.54
N ARG A 287 -41.82 1.11 35.90
CA ARG A 287 -41.38 -0.29 35.71
C ARG A 287 -41.30 -0.65 34.24
N GLU A 288 -42.34 -0.34 33.46
CA GLU A 288 -42.35 -0.57 32.01
C GLU A 288 -41.22 0.21 31.31
N GLU A 289 -40.98 1.46 31.73
CA GLU A 289 -39.85 2.25 31.25
C GLU A 289 -38.50 1.64 31.63
N GLY A 290 -38.37 1.08 32.84
CA GLY A 290 -37.20 0.34 33.29
C GLY A 290 -36.94 -0.89 32.41
N GLU A 291 -37.94 -1.75 32.22
CA GLU A 291 -37.84 -2.95 31.38
C GLU A 291 -37.49 -2.60 29.92
N ARG A 292 -38.06 -1.52 29.39
CA ARG A 292 -37.73 -1.03 28.04
C ARG A 292 -36.27 -0.57 27.95
N LYS A 293 -35.77 0.17 28.95
CA LYS A 293 -34.37 0.62 28.99
C LYS A 293 -33.42 -0.55 29.19
N ASP A 294 -33.75 -1.52 30.02
CA ASP A 294 -32.96 -2.74 30.21
C ASP A 294 -32.82 -3.51 28.87
N GLY A 295 -33.91 -3.63 28.10
CA GLY A 295 -33.86 -4.21 26.76
C GLY A 295 -33.08 -3.38 25.73
N GLU A 296 -33.02 -2.06 25.88
CA GLU A 296 -32.13 -1.19 25.06
C GLU A 296 -30.66 -1.40 25.44
N ILE A 297 -30.35 -1.52 26.72
CA ILE A 297 -29.00 -1.80 27.22
C ILE A 297 -28.52 -3.16 26.71
N GLU A 298 -29.30 -4.23 26.83
CA GLU A 298 -28.91 -5.57 26.37
C GLU A 298 -28.66 -5.59 24.85
N ARG A 299 -29.47 -4.86 24.06
CA ARG A 299 -29.23 -4.69 22.61
C ARG A 299 -27.93 -3.94 22.33
N LEU A 300 -27.63 -2.89 23.09
CA LEU A 300 -26.38 -2.13 22.94
C LEU A 300 -25.17 -2.97 23.36
N GLU A 301 -25.24 -3.71 24.46
CA GLU A 301 -24.19 -4.63 24.94
C GLU A 301 -23.86 -5.67 23.87
N LYS A 302 -24.87 -6.35 23.32
CA LYS A 302 -24.67 -7.29 22.21
C LYS A 302 -24.04 -6.63 20.99
N GLY A 303 -24.46 -5.41 20.66
CA GLY A 303 -23.86 -4.64 19.57
C GLY A 303 -22.42 -4.17 19.84
N VAL A 304 -22.01 -4.06 21.11
CA VAL A 304 -20.62 -3.80 21.49
C VAL A 304 -19.80 -5.09 21.37
N GLU A 305 -20.29 -6.23 21.88
CA GLU A 305 -19.63 -7.52 21.74
C GLU A 305 -19.38 -7.90 20.27
N GLU A 306 -20.36 -7.68 19.39
CA GLU A 306 -20.22 -7.91 17.95
C GLU A 306 -19.15 -6.99 17.32
N ARG A 307 -19.05 -5.74 17.76
CA ARG A 307 -18.02 -4.80 17.29
C ARG A 307 -16.64 -5.16 17.81
N ASP A 308 -16.52 -5.55 19.08
CA ASP A 308 -15.27 -6.01 19.68
C ASP A 308 -14.75 -7.26 18.97
N GLY A 309 -15.64 -8.18 18.57
CA GLY A 309 -15.30 -9.32 17.72
C GLY A 309 -14.70 -8.89 16.37
N ARG A 310 -15.34 -7.94 15.67
CA ARG A 310 -14.81 -7.41 14.40
C ARG A 310 -13.49 -6.66 14.58
N ILE A 311 -13.32 -5.95 15.69
CA ILE A 311 -12.06 -5.27 16.01
C ILE A 311 -10.95 -6.32 16.18
N ALA A 312 -11.20 -7.41 16.91
CA ALA A 312 -10.21 -8.47 17.08
C ALA A 312 -9.83 -9.15 15.75
N GLU A 313 -10.78 -9.36 14.84
CA GLU A 313 -10.52 -9.88 13.49
C GLU A 313 -9.66 -8.92 12.67
N LEU A 314 -9.99 -7.62 12.68
CA LEU A 314 -9.19 -6.58 12.00
C LEU A 314 -7.79 -6.44 12.59
N GLU A 315 -7.64 -6.56 13.91
CA GLU A 315 -6.33 -6.57 14.57
C GLU A 315 -5.47 -7.76 14.10
N ASP A 316 -6.06 -8.96 13.98
CA ASP A 316 -5.35 -10.14 13.46
C ASP A 316 -4.94 -9.94 11.98
N GLU A 317 -5.81 -9.39 11.14
CA GLU A 317 -5.48 -9.03 9.76
C GLU A 317 -4.36 -7.98 9.66
N VAL A 318 -4.40 -6.94 10.49
CA VAL A 318 -3.36 -5.91 10.56
C VAL A 318 -2.01 -6.53 10.98
N THR A 319 -1.99 -7.46 11.93
CA THR A 319 -0.74 -8.14 12.30
C THR A 319 -0.20 -9.02 11.18
N LYS A 320 -1.06 -9.71 10.42
CA LYS A 320 -0.67 -10.49 9.24
C LYS A 320 -0.08 -9.60 8.15
N LEU A 321 -0.74 -8.48 7.84
CA LEU A 321 -0.25 -7.50 6.87
C LEU A 321 1.10 -6.92 7.31
N ARG A 322 1.27 -6.57 8.59
CA ARG A 322 2.53 -6.07 9.13
C ARG A 322 3.68 -7.07 9.01
N ASN A 323 3.40 -8.36 9.23
CA ASN A 323 4.40 -9.41 9.03
C ASN A 323 4.80 -9.53 7.54
N SER A 324 3.83 -9.46 6.64
CA SER A 324 4.11 -9.45 5.20
C SER A 324 4.88 -8.21 4.76
N GLU A 325 4.59 -7.04 5.35
CA GLU A 325 5.32 -5.79 5.12
C GLU A 325 6.79 -5.93 5.54
N GLY A 326 7.08 -6.55 6.70
CA GLY A 326 8.44 -6.84 7.13
C GLY A 326 9.21 -7.78 6.18
N GLU A 327 8.52 -8.76 5.58
CA GLU A 327 9.12 -9.62 4.54
C GLU A 327 9.39 -8.84 3.25
N HIS A 328 8.46 -7.97 2.83
CA HIS A 328 8.63 -7.10 1.67
C HIS A 328 9.75 -6.08 1.88
N GLU A 329 9.88 -5.48 3.05
CA GLU A 329 10.95 -4.56 3.42
C GLU A 329 12.31 -5.27 3.39
N SER A 330 12.38 -6.48 3.98
CA SER A 330 13.60 -7.31 3.94
C SER A 330 14.02 -7.67 2.52
N ARG A 331 13.06 -8.01 1.66
CA ARG A 331 13.30 -8.36 0.25
C ARG A 331 13.74 -7.14 -0.56
N THR A 332 13.17 -5.98 -0.28
CA THR A 332 13.54 -4.71 -0.90
C THR A 332 14.95 -4.29 -0.48
N GLY A 333 15.30 -4.42 0.80
CA GLY A 333 16.66 -4.20 1.30
C GLY A 333 17.69 -5.10 0.63
N SER A 334 17.38 -6.39 0.46
CA SER A 334 18.26 -7.34 -0.26
C SER A 334 18.46 -6.98 -1.74
N LEU A 335 17.40 -6.53 -2.42
CA LEU A 335 17.49 -6.10 -3.82
C LEU A 335 18.29 -4.81 -3.96
N GLN A 336 18.09 -3.86 -3.03
CA GLN A 336 18.84 -2.61 -2.99
C GLN A 336 20.34 -2.85 -2.77
N GLU A 337 20.72 -3.74 -1.85
CA GLU A 337 22.13 -4.10 -1.61
C GLU A 337 22.78 -4.71 -2.87
N LYS A 338 22.05 -5.57 -3.60
CA LYS A 338 22.52 -6.12 -4.88
C LYS A 338 22.67 -5.05 -5.95
N MET A 339 21.70 -4.14 -6.07
CA MET A 339 21.79 -3.02 -7.00
C MET A 339 23.00 -2.15 -6.69
N ASP A 340 23.27 -1.88 -5.40
CA ASP A 340 24.42 -1.08 -4.96
C ASP A 340 25.76 -1.74 -5.31
N LEU A 341 25.87 -3.06 -5.17
CA LEU A 341 27.03 -3.83 -5.64
C LEU A 341 27.19 -3.76 -7.17
N GLU A 342 26.09 -3.85 -7.92
CA GLU A 342 26.11 -3.78 -9.39
C GLU A 342 26.49 -2.37 -9.90
N ARG A 343 26.11 -1.27 -9.23
CA ARG A 343 26.49 0.09 -9.67
C ARG A 343 28.01 0.26 -9.69
N VAL A 344 28.70 -0.28 -8.68
CA VAL A 344 30.17 -0.20 -8.57
C VAL A 344 30.83 -0.91 -9.74
N LEU A 345 30.34 -2.10 -10.10
CA LEU A 345 30.86 -2.86 -11.24
C LEU A 345 30.68 -2.13 -12.58
N VAL A 346 29.55 -1.46 -12.78
CA VAL A 346 29.27 -0.69 -14.00
C VAL A 346 30.20 0.54 -14.10
N ILE A 347 30.47 1.20 -12.98
CA ILE A 347 31.42 2.33 -12.93
C ILE A 347 32.83 1.86 -13.30
N ASP A 348 33.28 0.73 -12.75
CA ASP A 348 34.58 0.14 -13.08
C ASP A 348 34.66 -0.24 -14.57
N GLN A 349 33.60 -0.84 -15.13
CA GLN A 349 33.54 -1.15 -16.56
C GLN A 349 33.68 0.09 -17.43
N LEU A 350 32.98 1.18 -17.08
CA LEU A 350 33.04 2.44 -17.82
C LEU A 350 34.44 3.09 -17.75
N ASP A 351 35.13 2.99 -16.61
CA ASP A 351 36.53 3.43 -16.49
C ASP A 351 37.48 2.62 -17.39
N PHE A 352 37.33 1.29 -17.45
CA PHE A 352 38.10 0.46 -18.37
C PHE A 352 37.81 0.77 -19.84
N VAL A 353 36.55 0.98 -20.20
CA VAL A 353 36.13 1.39 -21.56
C VAL A 353 36.77 2.73 -21.91
N GLY A 354 36.72 3.72 -21.01
CA GLY A 354 37.39 5.01 -21.19
C GLY A 354 38.90 4.87 -21.44
N LYS A 355 39.58 4.04 -20.65
CA LYS A 355 41.03 3.76 -20.80
C LYS A 355 41.34 3.11 -22.15
N ILE A 356 40.58 2.10 -22.57
CA ILE A 356 40.79 1.42 -23.86
C ILE A 356 40.56 2.40 -25.01
N HIS A 357 39.47 3.16 -24.97
CA HIS A 357 39.14 4.15 -25.98
C HIS A 357 40.28 5.19 -26.15
N GLN A 358 40.84 5.70 -25.04
CA GLN A 358 42.01 6.60 -25.08
C GLN A 358 43.25 5.93 -25.71
N GLN A 359 43.52 4.67 -25.38
CA GLN A 359 44.64 3.93 -25.98
C GLN A 359 44.45 3.78 -27.50
N MET A 360 43.25 3.48 -27.97
CA MET A 360 42.97 3.32 -29.39
C MET A 360 43.11 4.63 -30.17
N LEU A 361 42.62 5.73 -29.60
CA LEU A 361 42.86 7.06 -30.16
C LEU A 361 44.37 7.39 -30.24
N SER A 362 45.17 6.94 -29.26
CA SER A 362 46.63 7.11 -29.32
C SER A 362 47.28 6.31 -30.45
N VAL A 363 46.78 5.10 -30.75
CA VAL A 363 47.24 4.28 -31.88
C VAL A 363 46.84 4.90 -33.21
N ILE A 364 45.62 5.44 -33.32
CA ILE A 364 45.16 6.15 -34.52
C ILE A 364 46.05 7.34 -34.83
N LYS A 365 46.50 8.10 -33.82
CA LYS A 365 47.47 9.20 -34.01
C LYS A 365 48.77 8.74 -34.70
N VAL A 366 49.21 7.51 -34.45
CA VAL A 366 50.42 6.93 -35.07
C VAL A 366 50.14 6.42 -36.48
N VAL A 367 48.98 5.80 -36.70
CA VAL A 367 48.61 5.16 -37.97
C VAL A 367 48.09 6.16 -39.01
N ASP A 368 47.37 7.20 -38.59
CA ASP A 368 46.85 8.27 -39.45
C ASP A 368 46.74 9.60 -38.68
N PRO A 369 47.79 10.46 -38.72
CA PRO A 369 47.80 11.71 -37.97
C PRO A 369 46.74 12.71 -38.46
N SER A 370 46.23 12.55 -39.68
CA SER A 370 45.30 13.49 -40.32
C SER A 370 43.86 13.42 -39.78
N LYS A 371 43.41 12.25 -39.32
CA LYS A 371 42.07 12.02 -38.77
C LYS A 371 41.97 12.09 -37.25
N SER A 372 43.10 12.22 -36.56
CA SER A 372 43.16 12.19 -35.09
C SER A 372 42.48 13.37 -34.39
N SER A 373 42.17 14.45 -35.11
CA SER A 373 41.59 15.69 -34.57
C SER A 373 40.07 15.78 -34.69
N GLU A 374 39.43 14.99 -35.56
CA GLU A 374 37.97 15.05 -35.79
C GLU A 374 37.18 14.12 -34.85
N MET A 375 37.86 13.19 -34.17
CA MET A 375 37.23 12.09 -33.42
C MET A 375 37.48 12.18 -31.91
N LEU A 376 37.43 13.41 -31.37
CA LEU A 376 37.56 13.70 -29.94
C LEU A 376 36.26 14.28 -29.39
N GLU A 377 35.26 13.41 -29.19
CA GLU A 377 34.17 13.68 -28.26
C GLU A 377 34.31 12.72 -27.07
N SER A 378 34.88 13.23 -25.98
CA SER A 378 34.97 12.51 -24.72
C SER A 378 33.61 12.49 -24.04
N LEU A 379 32.87 11.39 -24.20
CA LEU A 379 31.55 11.15 -23.60
C LEU A 379 31.57 10.06 -22.50
N PHE A 380 32.74 9.76 -21.91
CA PHE A 380 32.86 8.73 -20.88
C PHE A 380 33.19 9.36 -19.52
N VAL A 381 32.20 10.01 -18.92
CA VAL A 381 32.27 10.45 -17.52
C VAL A 381 31.27 9.59 -16.74
N ALA A 382 31.78 8.77 -15.83
CA ALA A 382 30.93 7.99 -14.93
C ALA A 382 30.18 8.95 -14.00
N GLN A 383 28.84 8.80 -13.95
CA GLN A 383 28.01 9.57 -13.03
C GLN A 383 27.48 8.64 -11.94
N GLU A 384 27.79 8.93 -10.67
CA GLU A 384 27.51 8.04 -9.52
C GLU A 384 26.02 7.68 -9.33
N THR A 385 25.09 8.44 -9.92
CA THR A 385 23.65 8.32 -9.64
C THR A 385 22.84 7.58 -10.70
N ASP A 386 23.37 7.36 -11.91
CA ASP A 386 22.60 6.79 -13.03
C ASP A 386 23.21 5.48 -13.55
N VAL A 387 22.75 4.35 -13.02
CA VAL A 387 23.22 3.00 -13.43
C VAL A 387 22.87 2.73 -14.88
N GLU A 388 21.67 3.10 -15.32
CA GLU A 388 21.21 2.88 -16.68
C GLU A 388 21.98 3.76 -17.66
N GLY A 389 22.19 5.02 -17.33
CA GLY A 389 23.04 5.94 -18.08
C GLY A 389 24.48 5.44 -18.16
N ASN A 390 25.06 4.93 -17.08
CA ASN A 390 26.41 4.37 -17.08
C ASN A 390 26.51 3.09 -17.93
N ILE A 391 25.52 2.19 -17.90
CA ILE A 391 25.47 1.02 -18.80
C ILE A 391 25.40 1.48 -20.25
N ARG A 392 24.52 2.44 -20.57
CA ARG A 392 24.37 2.98 -21.92
C ARG A 392 25.65 3.67 -22.41
N ALA A 393 26.32 4.43 -21.56
CA ALA A 393 27.61 5.05 -21.85
C ALA A 393 28.71 4.00 -22.05
N SER A 394 28.73 2.93 -21.26
CA SER A 394 29.67 1.81 -21.41
C SER A 394 29.46 1.08 -22.74
N LEU A 395 28.21 0.82 -23.12
CA LEU A 395 27.85 0.21 -24.40
C LEU A 395 28.27 1.08 -25.59
N ALA A 396 27.92 2.37 -25.58
CA ALA A 396 28.33 3.30 -26.63
C ALA A 396 29.87 3.40 -26.73
N GLY A 397 30.57 3.29 -25.59
CA GLY A 397 32.03 3.26 -25.57
C GLY A 397 32.63 1.98 -26.15
N LEU A 398 32.02 0.83 -25.88
CA LEU A 398 32.42 -0.44 -26.49
C LEU A 398 32.17 -0.45 -28.01
N GLU A 399 31.06 0.13 -28.47
CA GLU A 399 30.76 0.31 -29.90
C GLU A 399 31.82 1.20 -30.57
N SER A 400 32.14 2.35 -29.96
CA SER A 400 33.20 3.24 -30.46
C SER A 400 34.56 2.53 -30.50
N ILE A 401 34.94 1.81 -29.43
CA ILE A 401 36.16 0.98 -29.40
C ILE A 401 36.18 -0.01 -30.56
N TYR A 402 35.07 -0.68 -30.85
CA TYR A 402 34.98 -1.63 -31.95
C TYR A 402 35.20 -0.96 -33.30
N GLU A 403 34.57 0.19 -33.55
CA GLU A 403 34.75 0.97 -34.78
C GLU A 403 36.19 1.48 -34.94
N LEU A 404 36.78 2.03 -33.88
CA LEU A 404 38.18 2.46 -33.86
C LEU A 404 39.11 1.28 -34.13
N SER A 405 38.83 0.09 -33.57
CA SER A 405 39.59 -1.14 -33.80
C SER A 405 39.61 -1.51 -35.27
N ARG A 406 38.42 -1.51 -35.87
CA ARG A 406 38.23 -1.84 -37.28
C ARG A 406 38.97 -0.85 -38.18
N PHE A 407 38.85 0.45 -37.88
CA PHE A 407 39.54 1.50 -38.62
C PHE A 407 41.07 1.35 -38.53
N ILE A 408 41.61 1.14 -37.33
CA ILE A 408 43.04 0.87 -37.13
C ILE A 408 43.48 -0.36 -37.93
N ALA A 409 42.72 -1.45 -37.89
CA ALA A 409 43.05 -2.68 -38.60
C ALA A 409 43.05 -2.51 -40.12
N GLU A 410 42.06 -1.81 -40.67
CA GLU A 410 41.98 -1.47 -42.10
C GLU A 410 43.17 -0.60 -42.52
N LYS A 411 43.43 0.50 -41.80
CA LYS A 411 44.50 1.43 -42.15
C LYS A 411 45.90 0.81 -42.00
N THR A 412 46.10 -0.02 -40.98
CA THR A 412 47.35 -0.77 -40.80
C THR A 412 47.57 -1.77 -41.94
N ARG A 413 46.50 -2.42 -42.42
CA ARG A 413 46.57 -3.31 -43.59
C ARG A 413 46.99 -2.54 -44.84
N ASP A 414 46.40 -1.38 -45.07
CA ASP A 414 46.74 -0.52 -46.21
C ASP A 414 48.21 -0.09 -46.18
N LEU A 415 48.73 0.35 -45.03
CA LEU A 415 50.13 0.70 -44.84
C LEU A 415 51.07 -0.49 -45.07
N VAL A 416 50.70 -1.68 -44.58
CA VAL A 416 51.47 -2.91 -44.79
C VAL A 416 51.49 -3.30 -46.25
N ASP A 417 50.38 -3.17 -46.97
CA ASP A 417 50.32 -3.50 -48.38
C ASP A 417 51.08 -2.48 -49.24
N GLU A 418 51.07 -1.19 -48.88
CA GLU A 418 51.93 -0.19 -49.51
C GLU A 418 53.42 -0.51 -49.30
N ASN A 419 53.83 -0.79 -48.06
CA ASN A 419 55.20 -1.21 -47.75
C ASN A 419 55.59 -2.49 -48.52
N LYS A 420 54.68 -3.45 -48.72
CA LYS A 420 54.95 -4.64 -49.54
C LYS A 420 55.18 -4.25 -51.01
N ARG A 421 54.42 -3.30 -51.57
CA ARG A 421 54.62 -2.80 -52.94
C ARG A 421 55.97 -2.11 -53.06
N GLU A 422 56.29 -1.21 -52.13
CA GLU A 422 57.60 -0.53 -52.09
C GLU A 422 58.76 -1.51 -51.95
N VAL A 423 58.67 -2.50 -51.06
CA VAL A 423 59.69 -3.54 -50.89
C VAL A 423 59.83 -4.38 -52.16
N LYS A 424 58.75 -4.69 -52.88
CA LYS A 424 58.83 -5.38 -54.18
C LYS A 424 59.57 -4.53 -55.21
N LEU A 425 59.21 -3.24 -55.34
CA LEU A 425 59.88 -2.30 -56.24
C LEU A 425 61.36 -2.15 -55.89
N LEU A 426 61.70 -1.99 -54.61
CA LEU A 426 63.09 -1.94 -54.15
C LEU A 426 63.83 -3.25 -54.44
N ASN A 427 63.21 -4.41 -54.23
CA ASN A 427 63.83 -5.69 -54.58
C ASN A 427 64.05 -5.85 -56.08
N GLU A 428 63.13 -5.39 -56.92
CA GLU A 428 63.27 -5.38 -58.38
C GLU A 428 64.44 -4.48 -58.80
N THR A 429 64.54 -3.26 -58.25
CA THR A 429 65.67 -2.36 -58.51
C THR A 429 67.00 -2.93 -58.02
N VAL A 430 67.05 -3.55 -56.84
CA VAL A 430 68.24 -4.25 -56.33
C VAL A 430 68.61 -5.41 -57.24
N ALA A 431 67.65 -6.23 -57.66
CA ALA A 431 67.91 -7.33 -58.59
C ALA A 431 68.44 -6.83 -59.94
N GLN A 432 67.94 -5.70 -60.44
CA GLN A 432 68.46 -5.05 -61.63
C GLN A 432 69.91 -4.57 -61.44
N LEU A 433 70.20 -3.87 -60.33
CA LEU A 433 71.55 -3.43 -60.00
C LEU A 433 72.53 -4.59 -59.80
N VAL A 434 72.08 -5.72 -59.24
CA VAL A 434 72.89 -6.94 -59.11
C VAL A 434 73.21 -7.51 -60.50
N LYS A 435 72.24 -7.58 -61.41
CA LYS A 435 72.47 -8.01 -62.80
C LYS A 435 73.44 -7.07 -63.52
N GLU A 436 73.28 -5.76 -63.38
CA GLU A 436 74.20 -4.76 -63.94
C GLU A 436 75.62 -4.92 -63.36
N LYS A 437 75.75 -5.15 -62.05
CA LYS A 437 77.03 -5.46 -61.40
C LYS A 437 77.66 -6.74 -61.96
N GLU A 438 76.89 -7.81 -62.16
CA GLU A 438 77.38 -9.05 -62.75
C GLU A 438 77.81 -8.86 -64.21
N GLN A 439 77.05 -8.08 -64.99
CA GLN A 439 77.40 -7.70 -66.36
C GLN A 439 78.69 -6.87 -66.38
N VAL A 440 78.81 -5.83 -65.57
CA VAL A 440 80.04 -5.04 -65.40
C VAL A 440 81.19 -5.93 -64.92
N GLY A 441 80.94 -6.86 -64.01
CA GLY A 441 81.91 -7.83 -63.51
C GLY A 441 82.40 -8.80 -64.58
N SER A 442 81.51 -9.28 -65.45
CA SER A 442 81.86 -10.14 -66.59
C SER A 442 82.59 -9.36 -67.68
N LEU A 443 82.21 -8.11 -67.94
CA LEU A 443 82.91 -7.19 -68.85
C LEU A 443 84.30 -6.86 -68.32
N LEU A 444 84.45 -6.55 -67.03
CA LEU A 444 85.75 -6.35 -66.38
C LEU A 444 86.59 -7.63 -66.44
N ARG A 445 86.03 -8.80 -66.13
CA ARG A 445 86.75 -10.06 -66.21
C ARG A 445 87.17 -10.38 -67.64
N THR A 446 86.34 -10.07 -68.63
CA THR A 446 86.65 -10.24 -70.06
C THR A 446 87.69 -9.23 -70.54
N ALA A 447 87.61 -7.97 -70.11
CA ALA A 447 88.60 -6.93 -70.39
C ALA A 447 89.95 -7.24 -69.71
N MET A 448 89.93 -7.76 -68.50
CA MET A 448 91.12 -8.19 -67.76
C MET A 448 91.70 -9.48 -68.36
N SER A 449 90.88 -10.45 -68.77
CA SER A 449 91.32 -11.63 -69.52
C SER A 449 91.94 -11.27 -70.88
N ARG A 450 91.33 -10.34 -71.63
CA ARG A 450 91.93 -9.81 -72.87
C ARG A 450 93.21 -9.03 -72.62
N ARG A 451 93.32 -8.33 -71.47
CA ARG A 451 94.54 -7.61 -71.05
C ARG A 451 95.65 -8.57 -70.59
N MET A 452 95.32 -9.74 -70.06
CA MET A 452 96.29 -10.79 -69.70
C MET A 452 96.66 -11.69 -70.88
N SER A 453 95.80 -11.83 -71.91
CA SER A 453 96.03 -12.69 -73.06
C SER A 453 96.70 -11.99 -74.25
N VAL A 454 96.89 -10.68 -74.21
CA VAL A 454 97.56 -9.92 -75.29
C VAL A 454 98.62 -9.03 -74.66
N GLY A 455 99.85 -9.52 -74.68
CA GLY A 455 101.02 -8.67 -74.53
C GLY A 455 100.97 -7.54 -75.57
N PHE A 456 101.33 -6.34 -75.12
CA PHE A 456 101.48 -5.11 -75.89
C PHE A 456 101.71 -5.31 -77.40
N SER A 457 100.75 -4.91 -78.24
CA SER A 457 101.00 -4.26 -79.54
C SER A 457 99.71 -4.06 -80.35
N SER A 458 99.37 -2.79 -80.63
CA SER A 458 98.39 -2.27 -81.63
C SER A 458 96.97 -2.88 -81.58
N LYS A 459 95.88 -2.14 -81.38
CA LYS A 459 95.35 -1.13 -82.30
C LYS A 459 94.06 -0.59 -81.67
N THR A 460 94.05 0.68 -81.27
CA THR A 460 92.96 1.40 -80.61
C THR A 460 91.71 1.64 -81.48
N ASN A 461 91.68 1.14 -82.71
CA ASN A 461 90.57 1.31 -83.66
C ASN A 461 89.51 0.19 -83.62
N GLU A 462 89.71 -0.90 -82.87
CA GLU A 462 88.70 -1.96 -82.71
C GLU A 462 87.78 -1.72 -81.51
N LEU A 463 88.18 -0.86 -80.57
CA LEU A 463 87.37 -0.49 -79.38
C LEU A 463 86.09 0.26 -79.77
N PHE A 464 86.13 1.08 -80.82
CA PHE A 464 84.96 1.83 -81.30
C PHE A 464 83.96 0.95 -82.06
N LYS A 465 84.40 -0.09 -82.78
CA LYS A 465 83.50 -1.01 -83.50
C LYS A 465 82.75 -1.97 -82.57
N VAL A 466 83.34 -2.35 -81.44
CA VAL A 466 82.69 -3.22 -80.44
C VAL A 466 81.67 -2.44 -79.63
N ALA A 467 81.93 -1.16 -79.33
CA ALA A 467 80.94 -0.26 -78.71
C ALA A 467 79.76 0.05 -79.65
N GLU A 468 80.02 0.21 -80.96
CA GLU A 468 78.99 0.46 -81.99
C GLU A 468 78.04 -0.73 -82.20
N ASN A 469 78.55 -1.96 -82.09
CA ASN A 469 77.71 -3.16 -82.17
C ASN A 469 76.96 -3.43 -80.85
N GLY A 470 77.55 -3.09 -79.70
CA GLY A 470 76.88 -3.21 -78.40
C GLY A 470 75.66 -2.29 -78.26
N LEU A 471 75.69 -1.08 -78.82
CA LEU A 471 74.53 -0.17 -78.81
C LEU A 471 73.43 -0.58 -79.80
N ARG A 472 73.78 -1.26 -80.90
CA ARG A 472 72.83 -1.77 -81.90
C ARG A 472 71.93 -2.88 -81.35
N ASP A 473 72.45 -3.71 -80.46
CA ASP A 473 71.68 -4.79 -79.79
C ASP A 473 70.71 -4.28 -78.71
N PHE A 474 70.86 -3.03 -78.23
CA PHE A 474 69.94 -2.38 -77.28
C PHE A 474 69.01 -1.34 -77.93
N GLY A 475 68.92 -1.32 -79.26
CA GLY A 475 67.83 -0.63 -79.98
C GLY A 475 67.94 0.90 -80.10
N ILE A 476 69.12 1.49 -79.90
CA ILE A 476 69.36 2.92 -80.19
C ILE A 476 70.05 3.04 -81.54
N ASP A 477 69.26 3.21 -82.60
CA ASP A 477 69.74 3.49 -83.96
C ASP A 477 69.80 5.02 -84.17
N TYR A 478 71.01 5.57 -84.26
CA TYR A 478 71.22 6.94 -84.70
C TYR A 478 72.23 6.92 -85.85
N LYS A 479 71.75 7.16 -87.07
CA LYS A 479 72.56 7.42 -88.27
C LYS A 479 72.10 8.70 -88.95
N PHE A 480 73.06 9.59 -89.20
CA PHE A 480 72.92 10.76 -90.05
C PHE A 480 72.58 10.36 -91.50
N SER A 481 71.70 11.17 -92.10
CA SER A 481 71.13 11.22 -93.46
C SER A 481 72.10 10.85 -94.61
N ASP A 482 71.70 10.52 -95.85
CA ASP A 482 70.49 10.85 -96.59
C ASP A 482 70.34 9.91 -97.81
N ASP A 483 69.09 9.75 -98.24
CA ASP A 483 68.60 9.66 -99.62
C ASP A 483 68.75 8.46 -100.60
N ILE A 484 67.54 8.10 -101.11
CA ILE A 484 67.16 7.85 -102.52
C ILE A 484 67.17 6.39 -103.10
N ASN A 485 65.93 5.88 -103.23
CA ASN A 485 65.28 5.18 -104.36
C ASN A 485 65.29 3.65 -104.59
N LYS A 486 64.09 3.23 -105.08
CA LYS A 486 63.60 1.96 -105.68
C LYS A 486 63.06 0.92 -104.69
N ASP A 487 61.94 0.21 -104.91
CA ASP A 487 61.14 -0.14 -106.11
C ASP A 487 59.73 -0.59 -105.60
N ARG A 488 58.60 -0.12 -106.13
CA ARG A 488 57.75 -0.67 -107.24
C ARG A 488 56.64 -1.69 -106.89
N LYS A 489 55.50 -1.49 -107.59
CA LYS A 489 54.33 -2.36 -107.94
C LYS A 489 53.15 -2.38 -106.95
N ARG A 490 51.88 -2.25 -107.37
CA ARG A 490 51.24 -2.75 -108.61
C ARG A 490 49.89 -2.06 -108.91
N ASP A 491 49.49 -2.16 -110.18
CA ASP A 491 48.50 -1.39 -110.94
C ASP A 491 47.02 -1.81 -110.86
N LEU A 492 46.19 -0.89 -111.35
CA LEU A 492 44.78 -0.96 -111.76
C LEU A 492 44.54 -1.87 -112.99
N GLY A 493 43.31 -2.37 -113.16
CA GLY A 493 42.82 -2.87 -114.45
C GLY A 493 41.45 -3.56 -114.35
N GLY A 494 40.48 -3.12 -115.16
CA GLY A 494 39.09 -3.60 -115.13
C GLY A 494 38.61 -4.37 -116.37
N ALA A 495 37.33 -4.72 -116.28
CA ALA A 495 36.32 -5.02 -117.30
C ALA A 495 36.22 -6.41 -118.00
N SER A 496 34.96 -6.88 -117.97
CA SER A 496 34.19 -7.76 -118.87
C SER A 496 34.31 -9.28 -118.77
N THR A 497 33.25 -9.91 -118.23
CA THR A 497 32.66 -11.19 -118.72
C THR A 497 31.19 -11.30 -118.27
N THR A 498 30.27 -11.18 -119.21
CA THR A 498 28.79 -11.11 -119.05
C THR A 498 28.12 -12.46 -118.71
N GLU A 499 28.79 -13.36 -118.01
CA GLU A 499 28.21 -14.62 -117.51
C GLU A 499 28.56 -14.90 -116.03
N GLN A 500 29.30 -13.99 -115.38
CA GLN A 500 29.43 -13.94 -113.92
C GLN A 500 28.34 -13.12 -113.25
N GLN A 501 27.67 -12.21 -113.98
CA GLN A 501 26.60 -11.38 -113.42
C GLN A 501 25.42 -12.21 -112.92
N ASP A 502 25.02 -13.29 -113.60
CA ASP A 502 23.91 -14.12 -113.10
C ASP A 502 24.30 -14.88 -111.83
N ASN A 503 25.53 -15.41 -111.74
CA ASN A 503 26.03 -16.06 -110.53
C ASN A 503 26.26 -15.08 -109.37
N GLU A 504 26.67 -13.84 -109.66
CA GLU A 504 26.81 -12.76 -108.68
C GLU A 504 25.46 -12.20 -108.24
N VAL A 505 24.47 -12.10 -109.14
CA VAL A 505 23.09 -11.72 -108.83
C VAL A 505 22.41 -12.80 -108.00
N TYR A 506 22.62 -14.09 -108.30
CA TYR A 506 22.16 -15.20 -107.46
C TYR A 506 22.88 -15.27 -106.11
N ALA A 507 24.19 -14.99 -106.05
CA ALA A 507 24.93 -14.91 -104.78
C ALA A 507 24.52 -13.70 -103.93
N LEU A 508 24.27 -12.55 -104.57
CA LEU A 508 23.75 -11.34 -103.92
C LEU A 508 22.32 -11.57 -103.44
N ALA A 509 21.47 -12.23 -104.24
CA ALA A 509 20.12 -12.61 -103.85
C ALA A 509 20.12 -13.59 -102.67
N GLY A 510 21.03 -14.56 -102.64
CA GLY A 510 21.22 -15.48 -101.50
C GLY A 510 21.75 -14.77 -100.25
N ALA A 511 22.65 -13.79 -100.40
CA ALA A 511 23.11 -12.96 -99.30
C ALA A 511 21.98 -12.07 -98.75
N ILE A 512 21.19 -11.45 -99.63
CA ILE A 512 20.00 -10.67 -99.26
C ILE A 512 18.95 -11.57 -98.59
N GLU A 513 18.71 -12.78 -99.09
CA GLU A 513 17.79 -13.74 -98.49
C GLU A 513 18.26 -14.16 -97.08
N ASN A 514 19.56 -14.39 -96.89
CA ASN A 514 20.13 -14.69 -95.58
C ASN A 514 20.04 -13.50 -94.62
N ILE A 515 20.30 -12.27 -95.09
CA ILE A 515 20.11 -11.04 -94.30
C ILE A 515 18.63 -10.87 -93.93
N ILE A 516 17.71 -11.12 -94.86
CA ILE A 516 16.26 -11.08 -94.60
C ILE A 516 15.88 -12.13 -93.56
N LYS A 517 16.33 -13.37 -93.69
CA LYS A 517 16.07 -14.42 -92.68
C LYS A 517 16.65 -14.07 -91.32
N GLN A 518 17.88 -13.56 -91.27
CA GLN A 518 18.51 -13.11 -90.03
C GLN A 518 17.72 -11.96 -89.39
N SER A 519 17.31 -10.97 -90.19
CA SER A 519 16.47 -9.86 -89.71
C SER A 519 15.08 -10.34 -89.27
N GLN A 520 14.51 -11.35 -89.91
CA GLN A 520 13.23 -11.95 -89.51
C GLN A 520 13.35 -12.66 -88.16
N LEU A 521 14.45 -13.41 -87.93
CA LEU A 521 14.72 -14.05 -86.64
C LEU A 521 14.93 -12.99 -85.54
N GLU A 522 15.70 -11.95 -85.82
CA GLU A 522 15.91 -10.83 -84.88
C GLU A 522 14.60 -10.10 -84.57
N ILE A 523 13.72 -9.90 -85.57
CA ILE A 523 12.38 -9.34 -85.34
C ILE A 523 11.53 -10.25 -84.45
N ILE A 524 11.64 -11.57 -84.58
CA ILE A 524 10.91 -12.53 -83.73
C ILE A 524 11.45 -12.49 -82.30
N GLU A 525 12.77 -12.48 -82.12
CA GLU A 525 13.43 -12.39 -80.81
C GLU A 525 13.08 -11.07 -80.09
N LEU A 526 13.16 -9.94 -80.78
CA LEU A 526 12.76 -8.64 -80.23
C LEU A 526 11.27 -8.60 -79.87
N LYS A 527 10.40 -9.26 -80.63
CA LYS A 527 8.98 -9.38 -80.27
C LYS A 527 8.78 -10.17 -79.00
N HIS A 528 9.49 -11.29 -78.83
CA HIS A 528 9.42 -12.10 -77.61
C HIS A 528 9.90 -11.31 -76.40
N ASN A 529 11.05 -10.62 -76.49
CA ASN A 529 11.55 -9.76 -75.41
C ASN A 529 10.56 -8.63 -75.07
N VAL A 530 9.88 -8.05 -76.06
CA VAL A 530 8.83 -7.05 -75.82
C VAL A 530 7.60 -7.67 -75.14
N GLU A 531 7.25 -8.91 -75.46
CA GLU A 531 6.16 -9.65 -74.79
C GLU A 531 6.54 -10.00 -73.34
N GLU A 532 7.75 -10.48 -73.09
CA GLU A 532 8.28 -10.73 -71.74
C GLU A 532 8.28 -9.45 -70.88
N LEU A 533 8.81 -8.34 -71.41
CA LEU A 533 8.80 -7.04 -70.71
C LEU A 533 7.38 -6.53 -70.45
N ARG A 534 6.40 -6.86 -71.32
CA ARG A 534 4.99 -6.53 -71.09
C ARG A 534 4.40 -7.37 -69.96
N GLU A 535 4.72 -8.66 -69.89
CA GLU A 535 4.29 -9.54 -68.80
C GLU A 535 4.90 -9.10 -67.46
N GLU A 536 6.19 -8.80 -67.42
CA GLU A 536 6.86 -8.25 -66.24
C GLU A 536 6.23 -6.91 -65.80
N SER A 537 5.94 -6.02 -66.75
CA SER A 537 5.26 -4.76 -66.45
C SER A 537 3.82 -4.97 -65.94
N CYS A 538 3.11 -5.98 -66.41
CA CYS A 538 1.78 -6.35 -65.90
C CYS A 538 1.86 -6.87 -64.46
N LEU A 539 2.83 -7.73 -64.14
CA LEU A 539 3.05 -8.25 -62.79
C LEU A 539 3.44 -7.14 -61.81
N LEU A 540 4.36 -6.25 -62.19
CA LEU A 540 4.72 -5.10 -61.37
C LEU A 540 3.54 -4.17 -61.13
N LYS A 541 2.67 -3.98 -62.13
CA LYS A 541 1.45 -3.19 -61.98
C LYS A 541 0.48 -3.85 -61.00
N GLU A 542 0.30 -5.16 -61.08
CA GLU A 542 -0.53 -5.91 -60.13
C GLU A 542 0.00 -5.79 -58.69
N GLN A 543 1.31 -5.91 -58.49
CA GLN A 543 1.95 -5.71 -57.18
C GLN A 543 1.79 -4.28 -56.64
N LEU A 544 1.89 -3.27 -57.51
CA LEU A 544 1.61 -1.88 -57.12
C LEU A 544 0.15 -1.68 -56.72
N GLU A 545 -0.79 -2.32 -57.42
CA GLU A 545 -2.22 -2.27 -57.08
C GLU A 545 -2.52 -3.00 -55.76
N THR A 546 -1.85 -4.11 -55.46
CA THR A 546 -1.98 -4.78 -54.16
C THR A 546 -1.43 -3.92 -53.02
N HIS A 547 -0.23 -3.35 -53.18
CA HIS A 547 0.35 -2.46 -52.18
C HIS A 547 -0.48 -1.17 -52.00
N ALA A 548 -1.06 -0.62 -53.06
CA ALA A 548 -1.97 0.52 -52.96
C ALA A 548 -3.23 0.20 -52.15
N LYS A 549 -3.79 -1.01 -52.30
CA LYS A 549 -4.93 -1.48 -51.50
C LYS A 549 -4.53 -1.66 -50.04
N GLU A 550 -3.40 -2.29 -49.75
CA GLU A 550 -2.87 -2.46 -48.39
C GLU A 550 -2.65 -1.10 -47.70
N LEU A 551 -2.02 -0.14 -48.39
CA LEU A 551 -1.85 1.22 -47.88
C LEU A 551 -3.19 1.92 -47.61
N SER A 552 -4.21 1.70 -48.44
CA SER A 552 -5.53 2.26 -48.21
C SER A 552 -6.23 1.66 -46.97
N GLN A 553 -6.04 0.37 -46.71
CA GLN A 553 -6.56 -0.30 -45.53
C GLN A 553 -5.84 0.15 -44.26
N LEU A 554 -4.50 0.24 -44.29
CA LEU A 554 -3.71 0.77 -43.17
C LEU A 554 -4.12 2.21 -42.86
N LYS A 555 -4.35 3.04 -43.88
CA LYS A 555 -4.84 4.42 -43.70
C LYS A 555 -6.21 4.48 -43.03
N LEU A 556 -7.13 3.57 -43.36
CA LEU A 556 -8.42 3.48 -42.67
C LEU A 556 -8.23 3.03 -41.22
N ARG A 557 -7.37 2.03 -40.98
CA ARG A 557 -7.10 1.54 -39.63
C ARG A 557 -6.48 2.60 -38.73
N VAL A 558 -5.55 3.41 -39.27
CA VAL A 558 -4.97 4.55 -38.54
C VAL A 558 -6.06 5.55 -38.15
N LYS A 559 -6.98 5.89 -39.05
CA LYS A 559 -8.10 6.79 -38.74
C LYS A 559 -9.04 6.24 -37.66
N GLU A 560 -9.33 4.95 -37.69
CA GLU A 560 -10.13 4.30 -36.64
C GLU A 560 -9.42 4.38 -35.28
N LEU A 561 -8.10 4.17 -35.26
CA LEU A 561 -7.30 4.28 -34.06
C LEU A 561 -7.26 5.71 -33.54
N GLU A 562 -7.05 6.70 -34.40
CA GLU A 562 -7.10 8.14 -34.05
C GLU A 562 -8.46 8.55 -33.47
N GLU A 563 -9.57 8.04 -34.01
CA GLU A 563 -10.90 8.29 -33.45
C GLU A 563 -11.08 7.60 -32.09
N SER A 564 -10.61 6.36 -31.95
CA SER A 564 -10.67 5.63 -30.67
C SER A 564 -9.82 6.30 -29.58
N GLU A 565 -8.67 6.85 -29.96
CA GLU A 565 -7.80 7.64 -29.08
C GLU A 565 -8.51 8.94 -28.66
N ARG A 566 -9.16 9.64 -29.59
CA ARG A 566 -9.94 10.84 -29.26
C ARG A 566 -11.05 10.54 -28.25
N VAL A 567 -11.84 9.50 -28.50
CA VAL A 567 -12.92 9.09 -27.58
C VAL A 567 -12.37 8.65 -26.23
N ALA A 568 -11.24 7.94 -26.19
CA ALA A 568 -10.59 7.58 -24.94
C ALA A 568 -10.10 8.81 -24.17
N ASN A 569 -9.52 9.80 -24.85
CA ASN A 569 -9.10 11.06 -24.24
C ASN A 569 -10.30 11.84 -23.68
N ASP A 570 -11.39 11.98 -24.44
CA ASP A 570 -12.62 12.64 -23.96
C ASP A 570 -13.19 11.92 -22.71
N ASN A 571 -13.14 10.59 -22.67
CA ASN A 571 -13.57 9.80 -21.51
C ASN A 571 -12.64 10.02 -20.30
N VAL A 572 -11.33 10.07 -20.50
CA VAL A 572 -10.36 10.34 -19.43
C VAL A 572 -10.55 11.75 -18.89
N GLU A 573 -10.76 12.75 -19.74
CA GLU A 573 -11.07 14.11 -19.34
C GLU A 573 -12.37 14.18 -18.52
N GLY A 574 -13.42 13.45 -18.93
CA GLY A 574 -14.65 13.32 -18.16
C GLY A 574 -14.42 12.73 -16.76
N LEU A 575 -13.68 11.61 -16.68
CA LEU A 575 -13.33 10.99 -15.39
C LEU A 575 -12.47 11.91 -14.51
N MET A 576 -11.55 12.69 -15.10
CA MET A 576 -10.77 13.68 -14.36
C MET A 576 -11.64 14.78 -13.74
N LEU A 577 -12.69 15.24 -14.45
CA LEU A 577 -13.65 16.21 -13.91
C LEU A 577 -14.47 15.62 -12.77
N ASP A 578 -14.92 14.37 -12.90
CA ASP A 578 -15.67 13.67 -11.85
C ASP A 578 -14.81 13.41 -10.61
N ILE A 579 -13.54 13.04 -10.79
CA ILE A 579 -12.56 12.90 -9.70
C ILE A 579 -12.39 14.24 -8.98
N GLY A 580 -12.19 15.34 -9.71
CA GLY A 580 -12.08 16.67 -9.10
C GLY A 580 -13.32 17.08 -8.31
N ALA A 581 -14.53 16.79 -8.82
CA ALA A 581 -15.77 17.05 -8.11
C ALA A 581 -15.91 16.19 -6.83
N ALA A 582 -15.51 14.93 -6.88
CA ALA A 582 -15.50 14.04 -5.71
C ALA A 582 -14.46 14.48 -4.67
N GLU A 583 -13.29 14.93 -5.09
CA GLU A 583 -12.25 15.48 -4.21
C GLU A 583 -12.76 16.74 -3.49
N GLU A 584 -13.42 17.67 -4.19
CA GLU A 584 -14.06 18.83 -3.56
C GLU A 584 -15.14 18.43 -2.55
N GLU A 585 -15.94 17.40 -2.85
CA GLU A 585 -16.95 16.90 -1.92
C GLU A 585 -16.30 16.28 -0.67
N ILE A 586 -15.25 15.47 -0.84
CA ILE A 586 -14.46 14.92 0.29
C ILE A 586 -13.90 16.05 1.17
N GLU A 587 -13.38 17.12 0.57
CA GLU A 587 -12.91 18.28 1.32
C GLU A 587 -14.03 18.95 2.12
N ARG A 588 -15.23 19.09 1.55
CA ARG A 588 -16.40 19.63 2.27
C ARG A 588 -16.81 18.76 3.45
N TRP A 589 -16.88 17.44 3.26
CA TRP A 589 -17.19 16.50 4.34
C TRP A 589 -16.12 16.52 5.43
N LYS A 590 -14.85 16.65 5.05
CA LYS A 590 -13.73 16.76 5.99
C LYS A 590 -13.81 18.02 6.84
N VAL A 591 -14.13 19.17 6.23
CA VAL A 591 -14.32 20.43 6.98
C VAL A 591 -15.52 20.32 7.92
N ALA A 592 -16.66 19.80 7.45
CA ALA A 592 -17.84 19.60 8.29
C ALA A 592 -17.55 18.69 9.50
N ALA A 593 -16.83 17.58 9.29
CA ALA A 593 -16.44 16.67 10.36
C ALA A 593 -15.48 17.34 11.37
N GLN A 594 -14.56 18.20 10.90
CA GLN A 594 -13.67 18.97 11.78
C GLN A 594 -14.44 20.00 12.61
N GLU A 595 -15.41 20.69 12.02
CA GLU A 595 -16.28 21.64 12.72
C GLU A 595 -17.16 20.93 13.76
N GLU A 596 -17.72 19.76 13.44
CA GLU A 596 -18.49 18.95 14.37
C GLU A 596 -17.64 18.43 15.53
N ALA A 597 -16.41 17.95 15.25
CA ALA A 597 -15.48 17.55 16.29
C ALA A 597 -15.06 18.73 17.20
N ALA A 598 -14.85 19.91 16.64
CA ALA A 598 -14.55 21.12 17.40
C ALA A 598 -15.73 21.56 18.27
N ALA A 599 -16.97 21.48 17.75
CA ALA A 599 -18.18 21.74 18.50
C ALA A 599 -18.37 20.72 19.64
N GLY A 600 -18.15 19.43 19.38
CA GLY A 600 -18.19 18.38 20.39
C GLY A 600 -17.19 18.64 21.51
N LYS A 601 -15.95 19.00 21.18
CA LYS A 601 -14.93 19.35 22.17
C LYS A 601 -15.31 20.56 23.03
N ALA A 602 -15.90 21.60 22.44
CA ALA A 602 -16.34 22.78 23.19
C ALA A 602 -17.45 22.43 24.21
N ILE A 603 -18.37 21.54 23.83
CA ILE A 603 -19.42 21.04 24.72
C ILE A 603 -18.82 20.18 25.85
N GLU A 604 -17.85 19.32 25.55
CA GLU A 604 -17.13 18.57 26.59
C GLU A 604 -16.44 19.51 27.59
N GLU A 605 -15.74 20.54 27.09
CA GLU A 605 -15.11 21.56 27.92
C GLU A 605 -16.16 22.24 28.83
N GLU A 606 -17.32 22.64 28.31
CA GLU A 606 -18.42 23.20 29.10
C GLU A 606 -18.94 22.22 30.18
N TYR A 607 -19.13 20.94 29.84
CA TYR A 607 -19.53 19.94 30.83
C TYR A 607 -18.47 19.71 31.89
N THR A 608 -17.17 19.77 31.55
CA THR A 608 -16.12 19.66 32.55
C THR A 608 -16.12 20.85 33.51
N GLU A 609 -16.40 22.06 33.03
CA GLU A 609 -16.56 23.25 33.87
C GLU A 609 -17.78 23.13 34.79
N GLN A 610 -18.92 22.68 34.26
CA GLN A 610 -20.13 22.44 35.05
C GLN A 610 -19.89 21.36 36.13
N LEU A 611 -19.21 20.26 35.79
CA LEU A 611 -18.85 19.23 36.76
C LEU A 611 -17.90 19.75 37.84
N ALA A 612 -16.94 20.62 37.48
CA ALA A 612 -16.04 21.25 38.45
C ALA A 612 -16.81 22.17 39.41
N ALA A 613 -17.76 22.97 38.90
CA ALA A 613 -18.61 23.82 39.72
C ALA A 613 -19.48 23.01 40.70
N VAL A 614 -20.15 21.96 40.23
CA VAL A 614 -20.97 21.09 41.08
C VAL A 614 -20.13 20.36 42.13
N ARG A 615 -18.91 19.92 41.77
CA ARG A 615 -17.97 19.34 42.75
C ARG A 615 -17.58 20.33 43.84
N LEU A 616 -17.33 21.58 43.48
CA LEU A 616 -17.02 22.63 44.44
C LEU A 616 -18.19 22.88 45.38
N GLU A 617 -19.42 23.00 44.85
CA GLU A 617 -20.63 23.16 45.67
C GLU A 617 -20.85 21.98 46.62
N LEU A 618 -20.58 20.75 46.16
CA LEU A 618 -20.65 19.56 47.00
C LEU A 618 -19.61 19.58 48.12
N GLU A 619 -18.38 20.01 47.83
CA GLU A 619 -17.32 20.17 48.83
C GLU A 619 -17.69 21.23 49.88
N GLU A 620 -18.25 22.37 49.47
CA GLU A 620 -18.75 23.41 50.37
C GLU A 620 -19.90 22.90 51.26
N ALA A 621 -20.86 22.18 50.68
CA ALA A 621 -21.96 21.57 51.43
C ALA A 621 -21.46 20.53 52.44
N ASN A 622 -20.49 19.69 52.06
CA ASN A 622 -19.85 18.73 52.96
C ASN A 622 -19.15 19.43 54.12
N GLN A 623 -18.42 20.52 53.86
CA GLN A 623 -17.79 21.31 54.92
C GLN A 623 -18.83 21.91 55.87
N ALA A 624 -19.95 22.41 55.35
CA ALA A 624 -21.05 22.93 56.16
C ALA A 624 -21.69 21.84 57.03
N VAL A 625 -21.90 20.63 56.49
CA VAL A 625 -22.40 19.47 57.25
C VAL A 625 -21.44 19.11 58.37
N ILE A 626 -20.14 19.00 58.11
CA ILE A 626 -19.13 18.71 59.13
C ILE A 626 -19.16 19.76 60.25
N GLN A 627 -19.33 21.05 59.93
CA GLN A 627 -19.47 22.10 60.93
C GLN A 627 -20.75 21.95 61.77
N CYS A 628 -21.88 21.61 61.14
CA CYS A 628 -23.13 21.34 61.82
C CYS A 628 -23.04 20.12 62.75
N GLU A 629 -22.40 19.03 62.30
CA GLU A 629 -22.14 17.85 63.12
C GLU A 629 -21.29 18.19 64.35
N ARG A 630 -20.24 19.00 64.21
CA ARG A 630 -19.43 19.46 65.34
C ARG A 630 -20.26 20.27 66.34
N LYS A 631 -21.12 21.17 65.86
CA LYS A 631 -22.04 21.95 66.70
C LYS A 631 -23.06 21.06 67.40
N LEU A 632 -23.58 20.05 66.71
CA LEU A 632 -24.52 19.08 67.26
C LEU A 632 -23.84 18.26 68.36
N LYS A 633 -22.67 17.68 68.12
CA LYS A 633 -21.88 16.96 69.14
C LYS A 633 -21.57 17.83 70.37
N PHE A 634 -21.27 19.11 70.19
CA PHE A 634 -21.07 20.04 71.31
C PHE A 634 -22.36 20.25 72.13
N LYS A 635 -23.51 20.43 71.44
CA LYS A 635 -24.81 20.56 72.11
C LYS A 635 -25.22 19.27 72.81
N GLU A 636 -24.98 18.11 72.21
CA GLU A 636 -25.21 16.80 72.82
C GLU A 636 -24.36 16.63 74.08
N GLY A 637 -23.06 16.93 74.03
CA GLY A 637 -22.19 16.90 75.20
C GLY A 637 -22.65 17.86 76.32
N THR A 638 -23.12 19.05 75.95
CA THR A 638 -23.69 20.02 76.90
C THR A 638 -24.99 19.51 77.52
N ALA A 639 -25.86 18.88 76.73
CA ALA A 639 -27.09 18.28 77.23
C ALA A 639 -26.81 17.11 78.18
N VAL A 640 -25.85 16.24 77.86
CA VAL A 640 -25.42 15.15 78.73
C VAL A 640 -24.85 15.69 80.05
N ALA A 641 -24.02 16.73 80.01
CA ALA A 641 -23.50 17.37 81.22
C ALA A 641 -24.62 18.00 82.08
N ALA A 642 -25.61 18.65 81.44
CA ALA A 642 -26.76 19.22 82.13
C ALA A 642 -27.65 18.13 82.76
N MET A 643 -27.87 17.01 82.07
CA MET A 643 -28.59 15.85 82.60
C MET A 643 -27.86 15.27 83.82
N ALA A 644 -26.54 15.05 83.73
CA ALA A 644 -25.73 14.57 84.85
C ALA A 644 -25.74 15.53 86.06
N ALA A 645 -25.69 16.84 85.81
CA ALA A 645 -25.79 17.86 86.86
C ALA A 645 -27.17 17.85 87.55
N ARG A 646 -28.25 17.69 86.77
CA ARG A 646 -29.61 17.54 87.30
C ARG A 646 -29.73 16.27 88.15
N ASP A 647 -29.25 15.13 87.66
CA ASP A 647 -29.29 13.87 88.41
C ASP A 647 -28.51 13.96 89.73
N ALA A 648 -27.35 14.63 89.71
CA ALA A 648 -26.58 14.92 90.93
C ALA A 648 -27.35 15.83 91.90
N ALA A 649 -28.04 16.87 91.40
CA ALA A 649 -28.86 17.75 92.20
C ALA A 649 -30.08 17.03 92.80
N GLU A 650 -30.77 16.18 92.02
CA GLU A 650 -31.88 15.36 92.50
C GLU A 650 -31.43 14.39 93.60
N ASN A 651 -30.26 13.77 93.45
CA ASN A 651 -29.67 12.91 94.48
C ASN A 651 -29.33 13.68 95.76
N SER A 652 -28.77 14.89 95.64
CA SER A 652 -28.52 15.78 96.77
C SER A 652 -29.81 16.18 97.49
N LEU A 653 -30.86 16.50 96.73
CA LEU A 653 -32.19 16.82 97.27
C LEU A 653 -32.79 15.61 98.00
N ARG A 654 -32.76 14.42 97.42
CA ARG A 654 -33.21 13.18 98.08
C ARG A 654 -32.46 12.93 99.39
N LEU A 655 -31.15 13.14 99.42
CA LEU A 655 -30.36 13.03 100.66
C LEU A 655 -30.76 14.07 101.70
N ALA A 656 -31.06 15.31 101.29
CA ALA A 656 -31.56 16.35 102.19
C ALA A 656 -32.95 15.99 102.74
N ASP A 657 -33.86 15.49 101.91
CA ASP A 657 -35.18 15.02 102.33
C ASP A 657 -35.09 13.86 103.31
N MET A 658 -34.21 12.87 103.05
CA MET A 658 -33.94 11.76 103.98
C MET A 658 -33.34 12.24 105.32
N ARG A 659 -32.48 13.28 105.30
CA ARG A 659 -31.99 13.90 106.54
C ARG A 659 -33.10 14.63 107.27
N SER A 660 -33.97 15.33 106.54
CA SER A 660 -35.10 16.07 107.08
C SER A 660 -36.15 15.14 107.68
N THR A 661 -36.49 14.01 107.04
CA THR A 661 -37.38 12.99 107.61
C THR A 661 -36.81 12.42 108.90
N ARG A 662 -35.52 12.04 108.93
CA ARG A 662 -34.85 11.57 110.15
C ARG A 662 -34.85 12.61 111.26
N LEU A 663 -34.68 13.89 110.93
CA LEU A 663 -34.77 14.96 111.91
C LEU A 663 -36.21 15.13 112.42
N ARG A 664 -37.22 15.05 111.55
CA ARG A 664 -38.63 15.06 111.96
C ARG A 664 -38.97 13.90 112.87
N GLU A 665 -38.58 12.68 112.53
CA GLU A 665 -38.76 11.48 113.38
C GLU A 665 -38.12 11.68 114.76
N LYS A 666 -36.90 12.23 114.81
CA LYS A 666 -36.26 12.59 116.10
C LYS A 666 -37.03 13.65 116.87
N VAL A 667 -37.57 14.66 116.20
CA VAL A 667 -38.38 15.71 116.84
C VAL A 667 -39.70 15.13 117.35
N GLU A 668 -40.36 14.27 116.58
CA GLU A 668 -41.58 13.57 116.97
C GLU A 668 -41.32 12.65 118.16
N GLU A 669 -40.23 11.88 118.16
CA GLU A 669 -39.79 11.06 119.29
C GLU A 669 -39.52 11.91 120.54
N LEU A 670 -38.80 13.03 120.42
CA LEU A 670 -38.60 13.97 121.53
C LEU A 670 -39.92 14.58 122.01
N THR A 671 -40.86 14.85 121.10
CA THR A 671 -42.20 15.36 121.43
C THR A 671 -43.02 14.31 122.15
N HIS A 672 -42.95 13.05 121.73
CA HIS A 672 -43.57 11.91 122.40
C HIS A 672 -42.98 11.73 123.80
N GLN A 673 -41.66 11.84 123.96
CA GLN A 673 -41.01 11.82 125.28
C GLN A 673 -41.49 12.97 126.19
N ILE A 674 -41.74 14.17 125.65
CA ILE A 674 -42.34 15.29 126.39
C ILE A 674 -43.81 14.96 126.77
N GLN A 675 -44.60 14.41 125.86
CA GLN A 675 -46.00 14.02 126.12
C GLN A 675 -46.12 12.86 127.12
N GLU A 676 -45.22 11.87 127.07
CA GLU A 676 -45.11 10.79 128.05
C GLU A 676 -44.71 11.32 129.43
N ARG A 677 -43.78 12.28 129.49
CA ARG A 677 -43.46 12.97 130.75
C ARG A 677 -44.65 13.80 131.24
N GLY A 678 -45.37 14.49 130.36
CA GLY A 678 -46.58 15.24 130.69
C GLY A 678 -47.77 14.37 131.14
N SER A 679 -47.91 13.16 130.60
CA SER A 679 -49.00 12.22 130.96
C SER A 679 -48.66 11.33 132.17
N LYS A 680 -47.38 11.13 132.49
CA LYS A 680 -46.94 10.55 133.78
C LYS A 680 -46.94 11.56 134.93
N GLU A 681 -47.09 12.85 134.66
CA GLU A 681 -47.07 13.93 135.67
C GLU A 681 -48.46 14.40 136.14
N THR A 682 -49.51 13.57 136.01
CA THR A 682 -50.78 13.78 136.75
C THR A 682 -51.00 12.71 137.79
N SER A 683 -50.06 12.57 138.73
CA SER A 683 -50.27 12.03 140.09
C SER A 683 -48.97 12.08 140.91
N THR A 684 -48.48 13.27 141.27
CA THR A 684 -48.03 13.61 142.64
C THR A 684 -47.28 14.94 142.68
N THR A 685 -47.88 15.85 143.44
CA THR A 685 -47.43 17.10 144.05
C THR A 685 -45.92 17.24 144.33
N GLY A 686 -45.35 18.39 143.92
CA GLY A 686 -44.52 19.21 144.82
C GLY A 686 -43.05 19.42 144.47
N LEU A 687 -42.74 20.67 144.07
CA LEU A 687 -41.48 21.40 144.30
C LEU A 687 -40.23 20.96 143.50
N SER A 688 -39.88 21.69 142.44
CA SER A 688 -38.61 22.43 142.43
C SER A 688 -38.56 23.46 141.29
N ARG A 689 -37.90 24.56 141.60
CA ARG A 689 -37.81 25.83 140.90
C ARG A 689 -36.37 25.95 140.40
N SER A 690 -36.16 25.90 139.08
CA SER A 690 -34.86 26.19 138.44
C SER A 690 -35.12 26.94 137.14
N ARG A 691 -35.27 28.27 137.20
CA ARG A 691 -34.25 29.25 136.79
C ARG A 691 -33.77 29.07 135.35
N TYR A 692 -34.29 29.95 134.50
CA TYR A 692 -33.68 30.51 133.29
C TYR A 692 -32.17 30.25 133.18
N MET A 693 -31.77 29.49 132.15
CA MET A 693 -30.47 29.66 131.52
C MET A 693 -30.70 30.17 130.11
N CYS A 694 -30.29 31.42 129.97
CA CYS A 694 -30.03 32.15 128.75
C CYS A 694 -29.37 31.31 127.66
N TRP A 695 -29.95 31.43 126.47
CA TRP A 695 -29.32 31.30 125.17
C TRP A 695 -27.85 31.80 125.12
N PRO A 696 -26.95 31.05 124.48
CA PRO A 696 -25.73 31.62 123.89
C PRO A 696 -25.91 31.78 122.37
N TRP A 697 -26.21 33.00 121.92
CA TRP A 697 -25.87 33.45 120.57
C TRP A 697 -24.38 33.76 120.58
N GLU A 698 -23.52 32.87 120.08
CA GLU A 698 -22.09 33.21 119.95
C GLU A 698 -21.34 32.43 118.87
N TRP A 699 -21.96 32.18 117.69
CA TRP A 699 -21.23 31.77 116.47
C TRP A 699 -21.76 32.45 115.19
N LEU A 700 -22.43 33.61 115.32
CA LEU A 700 -22.48 34.58 114.24
C LEU A 700 -21.18 35.40 114.31
N GLY A 701 -20.13 34.88 113.67
CA GLY A 701 -18.93 35.65 113.31
C GLY A 701 -19.26 36.70 112.24
N LEU A 702 -20.13 37.64 112.57
CA LEU A 702 -20.36 38.85 111.79
C LEU A 702 -19.50 39.96 112.38
N ASP A 703 -18.31 40.14 111.81
CA ASP A 703 -17.61 41.42 111.88
C ASP A 703 -18.28 42.39 110.89
N PHE A 704 -19.05 43.33 111.44
CA PHE A 704 -19.46 44.55 110.77
C PHE A 704 -18.76 45.72 111.47
N VAL A 705 -17.92 46.46 110.75
CA VAL A 705 -17.86 47.94 110.62
C VAL A 705 -16.51 48.29 110.01
N GLY A 706 -16.55 49.04 108.90
CA GLY A 706 -15.44 49.20 107.97
C GLY A 706 -14.54 50.43 108.17
N SER A 707 -13.52 50.50 107.32
CA SER A 707 -13.23 51.64 106.43
C SER A 707 -12.01 51.36 105.53
N HIS A 708 -12.27 51.45 104.23
CA HIS A 708 -11.38 51.93 103.15
C HIS A 708 -10.13 51.16 102.65
N LYS A 709 -10.21 50.91 101.33
CA LYS A 709 -9.19 50.92 100.25
C LYS A 709 -8.40 49.63 99.91
N GLN A 710 -8.86 48.96 98.83
CA GLN A 710 -8.16 48.61 97.55
C GLN A 710 -6.83 47.79 97.59
N PRO A 711 -6.46 47.07 96.51
CA PRO A 711 -7.13 45.94 95.82
C PRO A 711 -6.23 44.67 95.66
N GLN A 712 -6.89 43.58 95.21
CA GLN A 712 -6.42 42.50 94.31
C GLN A 712 -4.95 42.01 94.39
N SER A 713 -4.78 40.74 94.79
CA SER A 713 -4.25 39.67 93.92
C SER A 713 -4.05 38.36 94.70
N GLN A 714 -4.20 37.24 93.97
CA GLN A 714 -3.62 35.91 94.26
C GLN A 714 -4.23 35.12 95.44
N GLN A 715 -4.26 33.80 95.49
CA GLN A 715 -3.98 32.66 94.59
C GLN A 715 -4.01 31.46 95.56
N GLU A 716 -4.74 30.39 95.27
CA GLU A 716 -4.56 29.02 95.83
C GLU A 716 -5.71 28.16 95.29
N SER A 717 -5.56 27.16 94.42
CA SER A 717 -4.63 26.02 94.32
C SER A 717 -4.75 25.00 95.45
N ALA A 718 -5.41 23.88 95.14
CA ALA A 718 -4.98 22.51 95.49
C ALA A 718 -5.77 21.57 94.56
N ASN A 719 -5.14 20.93 93.57
CA ASN A 719 -4.52 19.59 93.64
C ASN A 719 -5.57 18.48 93.89
N GLU A 720 -5.69 17.37 93.16
CA GLU A 720 -4.78 16.57 92.33
C GLU A 720 -5.61 15.54 91.55
N MET A 721 -5.34 15.34 90.27
CA MET A 721 -4.97 14.04 89.68
C MET A 721 -4.97 14.16 88.16
N GLU A 722 -3.77 14.43 87.66
CA GLU A 722 -3.37 14.11 86.30
C GLU A 722 -3.31 12.58 86.16
N LEU A 723 -3.93 12.06 85.10
CA LEU A 723 -3.47 10.85 84.43
C LEU A 723 -3.46 11.13 82.93
N SER A 724 -2.29 11.48 82.43
CA SER A 724 -1.78 11.13 81.10
C SER A 724 -1.91 9.60 80.95
N GLU A 725 -2.25 8.98 79.82
CA GLU A 725 -1.62 9.00 78.48
C GLU A 725 -2.32 7.90 77.59
N PRO A 726 -1.90 7.53 76.37
CA PRO A 726 -2.30 8.08 75.06
C PRO A 726 -2.89 7.01 74.07
N LEU A 727 -3.02 7.39 72.78
CA LEU A 727 -3.28 6.58 71.56
C LEU A 727 -4.74 6.49 71.06
N LEU A 728 -5.17 7.48 70.26
CA LEU A 728 -5.30 7.42 68.79
C LEU A 728 -5.91 8.73 68.25
#